data_AF-A0A1F9HC11-F1
#
_entry.id   AF-A0A1F9HC11-F1
#
_cell.length_a   1.000
_cell.length_b   1.000
_cell.length_c   1.000
_cell.angle_alpha   90.00
_cell.angle_beta   90.00
_cell.angle_gamma   90.00
#
_symmetry.space_group_name_H-M   'P 1'
#
loop_
_entity.id
_entity.type
_entity.pdbx_description
1 polymer ?
#
loop_
_entity_poly.entity_id
_entity_poly.type
_entity_poly.pdbx_seq_one_letter_code
_entity_poly.pdbx_strand_id
1 'polypeptide(L)'
;MYQLPEAIKNEYDKLEVLANRQFSVLFTGVHQKTYKTHCIKVSLDPETTANLNREYEFLKEHAHPLFPNVHGLNPLDQNKALQVREYVPGQTLEQFAGKLPEQEILSIATQIARGLAAIHHLGYCYGDISANNFIYNDTKITFIDFEFVAKRHDEAVNTRGTPSFMAPELFYGNGPTIQSDLYALGALLFYLITGKPPFKGETYQELIEAHLLETLPNPAKVKNNCSEELGFLILRLLNKEPAERFLEANDFIKAINQNFETHFELEPKPESLQAQEKIRAFSNFSLVSDTIKKLEQKKNRPHQESSLLAGLYLKTNQIDKLKTILTTLEANEAKLYEANIYNTLGQYNESISLLTDLKEKNVNQQKVILLTATANYHLGKIELAQKELDTAIQKAKNEKNDESLSLWSNHLGNFLLFGRQIAQAINHFEKAYQAAGRAGVVQLEALSLMNLANAHLVKNNWVEALKCYEKAKRIFDLCGNQLEQTRVALNLAGLYRFLGHLDKSRALIEEAQKFILNFPNRHLELYACLLESDLEKKIKNHTRALLLLKKAEELLEENFTSSEMGDLLISQIELSLDTEDSDQILELIKKTNDFLEKQKDPLVQKRLAILEKQNELSKKSETFEISSLVANLKEITNLGDIEFALDNIVRASRLCEKNKKYEDYEILIEYLNDLLKFCDKKLPADYREHFFFFYRQRPQIDTHKHSQSFLLNRILETTREVMSELNINMLVKKILHFMMEVTHTDRGFVILGEEEARISYTHKMDSQRLVTLDNPDMISWTLTNKVLQDRKPLITIDALGDERFVNTHSVHKLKLRSIVILPFIFRGQVMGAVYLDSTLKSQQLSRDNLPYLEALADQIGIAIHNAKVFQKTTDKLDQVQKTLVRQERELRFKYSYQNFIGLSPNTLKIFSLLDKIIDTSVPVLIEGESGTGKEMIAKIIHYNSKRKDKHLVSVNCSAIPENLLESELFGHVRGSFTGATENKVGLFEHADGGTLFLDEIGDMPLAMQVKLLRAIQEGEIRAIGSNKTKKIDVRLISATNKNLKEEIKKGGSFREDLYYRLNVANILIPPLRDRKEDMPLLIDNFLKKFASENEGVKIKITPETLNILANHNWPGNVRELENTIYTLCLLAENGTITPEIISKKREFITQPHVEKNIPTLDAKNEFLREAIDQRDLSLAEAKQEFEKEQILRILKKYGGQVTKTAEHLQMQRTHLSRLLKRYHIQKK
;
A
#
# COMPACT_ATOMS: atom_id res chain seq x y z
N MET A 1 55.63 7.09 -18.47
CA MET A 1 56.13 7.65 -17.20
C MET A 1 55.75 9.13 -17.17
N TYR A 2 55.03 9.58 -16.14
CA TYR A 2 54.62 10.98 -16.02
C TYR A 2 55.85 11.86 -15.71
N GLN A 3 56.13 12.87 -16.53
CA GLN A 3 57.23 13.79 -16.28
C GLN A 3 56.82 14.86 -15.26
N LEU A 4 57.09 14.61 -13.98
CA LEU A 4 57.10 15.66 -12.97
C LEU A 4 58.17 16.72 -13.32
N PRO A 5 57.91 18.03 -13.10
CA PRO A 5 58.89 19.10 -13.35
C PRO A 5 60.20 18.88 -12.59
N GLU A 6 61.29 19.41 -13.13
CA GLU A 6 62.58 19.45 -12.42
C GLU A 6 62.48 20.20 -11.10
N ALA A 7 61.67 21.27 -11.01
CA ALA A 7 61.41 21.98 -9.76
C ALA A 7 60.91 21.05 -8.63
N ILE A 8 59.95 20.16 -8.92
CA ILE A 8 59.41 19.21 -7.94
C ILE A 8 60.44 18.11 -7.61
N LYS A 9 61.19 17.63 -8.61
CA LYS A 9 62.28 16.66 -8.39
C LYS A 9 63.46 17.24 -7.59
N ASN A 10 63.63 18.55 -7.60
CA ASN A 10 64.65 19.27 -6.83
C ASN A 10 64.16 19.68 -5.43
N GLU A 11 62.86 19.60 -5.14
CA GLU A 11 62.28 19.90 -3.82
C GLU A 11 61.93 18.64 -3.01
N TYR A 12 61.72 17.50 -3.68
CA TYR A 12 61.23 16.26 -3.08
C TYR A 12 62.08 15.03 -3.41
N ASP A 13 62.53 14.36 -2.36
CA ASP A 13 63.17 13.05 -2.44
C ASP A 13 62.13 11.92 -2.39
N LYS A 14 62.51 10.71 -2.84
CA LYS A 14 61.69 9.48 -2.78
C LYS A 14 60.29 9.66 -3.39
N LEU A 15 60.25 10.22 -4.60
CA LEU A 15 59.01 10.37 -5.36
C LEU A 15 58.49 9.01 -5.84
N GLU A 16 57.39 8.54 -5.25
CA GLU A 16 56.75 7.26 -5.54
C GLU A 16 55.29 7.48 -5.97
N VAL A 17 54.75 6.63 -6.86
CA VAL A 17 53.34 6.72 -7.27
C VAL A 17 52.46 6.08 -6.20
N LEU A 18 51.62 6.89 -5.55
CA LEU A 18 50.63 6.41 -4.57
C LEU A 18 49.45 5.72 -5.25
N ALA A 19 48.87 6.40 -6.25
CA ALA A 19 47.67 5.94 -6.93
C ALA A 19 47.54 6.60 -8.31
N ASN A 20 46.95 5.87 -9.25
CA ASN A 20 46.56 6.38 -10.55
C ASN A 20 45.02 6.42 -10.59
N ARG A 21 44.41 7.59 -10.42
CA ARG A 21 42.96 7.78 -10.50
C ARG A 21 42.56 8.07 -11.95
N GLN A 22 41.27 7.97 -12.25
CA GLN A 22 40.72 8.20 -13.59
C GLN A 22 41.05 9.61 -14.14
N PHE A 23 41.25 10.59 -13.26
CA PHE A 23 41.37 12.02 -13.58
C PHE A 23 42.67 12.67 -13.07
N SER A 24 43.43 11.99 -12.20
CA SER A 24 44.63 12.55 -11.58
C SER A 24 45.62 11.46 -11.13
N VAL A 25 46.91 11.81 -11.06
CA VAL A 25 47.97 10.94 -10.54
C VAL A 25 48.44 11.47 -9.20
N LEU A 26 48.54 10.58 -8.21
CA LEU A 26 48.97 10.89 -6.86
C LEU A 26 50.37 10.34 -6.62
N PHE A 27 51.26 11.16 -6.06
CA PHE A 27 52.61 10.79 -5.66
C PHE A 27 52.84 11.08 -4.18
N THR A 28 53.62 10.26 -3.49
CA THR A 28 54.33 10.62 -2.26
C THR A 28 55.64 11.31 -2.62
N GLY A 29 56.07 12.28 -1.80
CA GLY A 29 57.44 12.78 -1.82
C GLY A 29 57.84 13.33 -0.45
N VAL A 30 59.12 13.21 -0.09
CA VAL A 30 59.67 13.77 1.15
C VAL A 30 60.33 15.11 0.83
N HIS A 31 59.78 16.20 1.37
CA HIS A 31 60.27 17.55 1.09
C HIS A 31 61.66 17.78 1.70
N GLN A 32 62.68 18.04 0.88
CA GLN A 32 64.10 18.04 1.27
C GLN A 32 64.42 18.96 2.47
N LYS A 33 63.84 20.16 2.53
CA LYS A 33 64.14 21.13 3.61
C LYS A 33 63.40 20.88 4.94
N THR A 34 62.24 20.22 4.91
CA THR A 34 61.35 20.08 6.10
C THR A 34 61.26 18.63 6.58
N TYR A 35 61.76 17.68 5.78
CA TYR A 35 61.67 16.23 5.98
C TYR A 35 60.24 15.70 6.16
N LYS A 36 59.22 16.48 5.78
CA LYS A 36 57.81 16.08 5.80
C LYS A 36 57.45 15.35 4.51
N THR A 37 56.69 14.27 4.64
CA THR A 37 56.04 13.61 3.49
C THR A 37 54.82 14.43 3.07
N HIS A 38 54.72 14.76 1.78
CA HIS A 38 53.54 15.38 1.19
C HIS A 38 52.92 14.46 0.14
N CYS A 39 51.62 14.65 -0.08
CA CYS A 39 50.89 14.11 -1.22
C CYS A 39 50.90 15.13 -2.35
N ILE A 40 51.28 14.70 -3.55
CA ILE A 40 51.36 15.54 -4.74
C ILE A 40 50.33 15.01 -5.75
N LYS A 41 49.31 15.81 -6.05
CA LYS A 41 48.21 15.47 -6.97
C LYS A 41 48.40 16.21 -8.29
N VAL A 42 48.45 15.48 -9.40
CA VAL A 42 48.72 16.01 -10.75
C VAL A 42 47.51 15.80 -11.66
N SER A 43 47.00 16.87 -12.26
CA SER A 43 45.91 16.78 -13.25
C SER A 43 46.41 16.28 -14.62
N LEU A 44 45.49 15.71 -15.40
CA LEU A 44 45.81 15.08 -16.69
C LEU A 44 45.44 15.94 -17.90
N ASP A 45 44.50 16.87 -17.74
CA ASP A 45 43.87 17.66 -18.81
C ASP A 45 43.31 19.01 -18.27
N PRO A 46 42.74 19.89 -19.13
CA PRO A 46 42.22 21.20 -18.70
C PRO A 46 41.03 21.13 -17.73
N GLU A 47 40.17 20.12 -17.87
CA GLU A 47 38.95 19.99 -17.05
C GLU A 47 39.31 19.54 -15.63
N THR A 48 40.18 18.54 -15.52
CA THR A 48 40.75 18.07 -14.25
C THR A 48 41.62 19.13 -13.58
N THR A 49 42.26 20.01 -14.35
CA THR A 49 42.91 21.22 -13.82
C THR A 49 41.91 22.20 -13.22
N ALA A 50 40.76 22.43 -13.85
CA ALA A 50 39.71 23.27 -13.28
C ALA A 50 39.07 22.66 -12.01
N ASN A 51 38.94 21.34 -11.93
CA ASN A 51 38.54 20.64 -10.70
C ASN A 51 39.58 20.82 -9.59
N LEU A 52 40.87 20.61 -9.88
CA LEU A 52 41.96 20.74 -8.92
C LEU A 52 42.10 22.16 -8.36
N ASN A 53 41.82 23.18 -9.19
CA ASN A 53 41.77 24.58 -8.76
C ASN A 53 40.60 24.84 -7.80
N ARG A 54 39.41 24.29 -8.07
CA ARG A 54 38.24 24.37 -7.16
C ARG A 54 38.49 23.67 -5.83
N GLU A 55 39.06 22.46 -5.86
CA GLU A 55 39.48 21.72 -4.67
C GLU A 55 40.49 22.53 -3.83
N TYR A 56 41.48 23.16 -4.49
CA TYR A 56 42.49 23.97 -3.81
C TYR A 56 41.88 25.17 -3.07
N GLU A 57 41.08 25.99 -3.74
CA GLU A 57 40.49 27.18 -3.10
C GLU A 57 39.52 26.78 -1.98
N PHE A 58 38.70 25.73 -2.15
CA PHE A 58 37.84 25.24 -1.08
C PHE A 58 38.63 24.81 0.17
N LEU A 59 39.66 23.97 0.02
CA LEU A 59 40.46 23.48 1.15
C LEU A 59 41.34 24.56 1.79
N LYS A 60 41.77 25.55 1.01
CA LYS A 60 42.56 26.70 1.48
C LYS A 60 41.73 27.67 2.32
N GLU A 61 40.46 27.88 1.97
CA GLU A 61 39.55 28.75 2.71
C GLU A 61 38.91 28.05 3.93
N HIS A 62 38.75 26.72 3.90
CA HIS A 62 37.94 25.97 4.87
C HIS A 62 38.73 24.86 5.58
N ALA A 63 39.66 25.25 6.46
CA ALA A 63 40.42 24.31 7.29
C ALA A 63 39.51 23.57 8.30
N HIS A 64 39.58 22.23 8.34
CA HIS A 64 38.82 21.38 9.27
C HIS A 64 39.65 20.16 9.70
N PRO A 65 39.54 19.66 10.94
CA PRO A 65 40.36 18.54 11.41
C PRO A 65 40.24 17.24 10.61
N LEU A 66 39.15 17.03 9.86
CA LEU A 66 38.93 15.83 9.03
C LEU A 66 39.32 16.04 7.56
N PHE A 67 39.78 17.24 7.16
CA PHE A 67 40.18 17.57 5.80
C PHE A 67 41.71 17.69 5.70
N PRO A 68 42.34 17.47 4.53
CA PRO A 68 43.79 17.52 4.38
C PRO A 68 44.23 18.98 4.15
N ASN A 69 45.31 19.40 4.81
CA ASN A 69 45.85 20.74 4.57
C ASN A 69 46.46 20.85 3.16
N VAL A 70 46.09 21.87 2.39
CA VAL A 70 46.75 22.21 1.12
C VAL A 70 47.95 23.14 1.38
N HIS A 71 49.04 22.92 0.64
CA HIS A 71 50.30 23.67 0.80
C HIS A 71 50.61 24.55 -0.41
N GLY A 72 50.10 24.21 -1.60
CA GLY A 72 50.24 25.05 -2.78
C GLY A 72 49.65 24.41 -4.03
N LEU A 73 49.46 25.25 -5.06
CA LEU A 73 48.98 24.89 -6.38
C LEU A 73 49.90 25.54 -7.42
N ASN A 74 50.56 24.73 -8.23
CA ASN A 74 51.55 25.17 -9.21
C ASN A 74 51.10 24.76 -10.62
N PRO A 75 51.05 25.68 -11.61
CA PRO A 75 50.82 25.32 -13.00
C PRO A 75 52.02 24.54 -13.55
N LEU A 76 51.75 23.55 -14.40
CA LEU A 76 52.75 22.72 -15.07
C LEU A 76 52.93 23.14 -16.54
N ASP A 77 51.81 23.31 -17.23
CA ASP A 77 51.70 23.83 -18.59
C ASP A 77 50.33 24.56 -18.74
N GLN A 78 49.94 24.94 -19.96
CA GLN A 78 48.65 25.64 -20.20
C GLN A 78 47.40 24.82 -19.81
N ASN A 79 47.53 23.49 -19.69
CA ASN A 79 46.45 22.53 -19.56
C ASN A 79 46.57 21.65 -18.31
N LYS A 80 47.62 21.80 -17.50
CA LYS A 80 47.91 20.95 -16.33
C LYS A 80 48.41 21.74 -15.13
N ALA A 81 48.04 21.27 -13.94
CA ALA A 81 48.50 21.80 -12.67
C ALA A 81 48.86 20.67 -11.69
N LEU A 82 49.57 21.05 -10.64
CA LEU A 82 50.03 20.21 -9.56
C LEU A 82 49.62 20.85 -8.24
N GLN A 83 48.96 20.08 -7.38
CA GLN A 83 48.61 20.48 -6.02
C GLN A 83 49.49 19.72 -5.03
N VAL A 84 50.11 20.45 -4.10
CA VAL A 84 50.83 19.88 -2.96
C VAL A 84 49.92 19.96 -1.75
N ARG A 85 49.72 18.84 -1.06
CA ARG A 85 48.89 18.74 0.15
C ARG A 85 49.49 17.78 1.16
N GLU A 86 48.94 17.80 2.36
CA GLU A 86 49.31 16.91 3.46
C GLU A 86 49.23 15.43 3.04
N TYR A 87 50.24 14.65 3.43
CA TYR A 87 50.16 13.19 3.29
C TYR A 87 49.35 12.61 4.45
N VAL A 88 48.25 11.93 4.12
CA VAL A 88 47.34 11.31 5.09
C VAL A 88 47.70 9.83 5.24
N PRO A 89 48.26 9.39 6.39
CA PRO A 89 48.60 7.98 6.61
C PRO A 89 47.36 7.16 6.96
N GLY A 90 47.25 5.96 6.37
CA GLY A 90 46.19 4.98 6.64
C GLY A 90 45.85 4.13 5.43
N GLN A 91 44.68 3.48 5.45
CA GLN A 91 44.12 2.70 4.34
C GLN A 91 42.76 3.27 3.91
N THR A 92 42.34 3.05 2.66
CA THR A 92 40.99 3.46 2.21
C THR A 92 39.91 2.62 2.89
N LEU A 93 38.72 3.20 3.11
CA LEU A 93 37.59 2.48 3.69
C LEU A 93 37.17 1.22 2.89
N GLU A 94 37.48 1.17 1.60
CA GLU A 94 37.30 -0.03 0.75
C GLU A 94 37.99 -1.27 1.33
N GLN A 95 39.17 -1.13 1.93
CA GLN A 95 39.93 -2.26 2.49
C GLN A 95 39.25 -2.88 3.72
N PHE A 96 38.37 -2.13 4.39
CA PHE A 96 37.65 -2.53 5.59
C PHE A 96 36.22 -3.01 5.33
N ALA A 97 35.76 -2.97 4.08
CA ALA A 97 34.39 -3.33 3.71
C ALA A 97 34.02 -4.75 4.16
N GLY A 98 33.00 -4.85 5.01
CA GLY A 98 32.53 -6.10 5.59
C GLY A 98 33.42 -6.71 6.68
N LYS A 99 34.39 -5.99 7.23
CA LYS A 99 35.32 -6.52 8.25
C LYS A 99 35.18 -5.86 9.63
N LEU A 100 34.63 -4.64 9.68
CA LEU A 100 34.58 -3.82 10.88
C LEU A 100 33.50 -4.28 11.88
N PRO A 101 33.75 -4.15 13.19
CA PRO A 101 32.72 -4.26 14.22
C PRO A 101 31.83 -3.02 14.24
N GLU A 102 30.61 -3.17 14.75
CA GLU A 102 29.60 -2.10 14.80
C GLU A 102 30.09 -0.81 15.48
N GLN A 103 30.85 -0.91 16.57
CA GLN A 103 31.38 0.27 17.29
C GLN A 103 32.33 1.11 16.42
N GLU A 104 33.16 0.47 15.59
CA GLU A 104 34.02 1.19 14.64
C GLU A 104 33.19 1.79 13.50
N ILE A 105 32.17 1.07 13.01
CA ILE A 105 31.24 1.59 11.99
C ILE A 105 30.49 2.82 12.51
N LEU A 106 30.03 2.84 13.77
CA LEU A 106 29.39 4.00 14.39
C LEU A 106 30.34 5.20 14.54
N SER A 107 31.60 4.95 14.93
CA SER A 107 32.65 5.98 14.97
C SER A 107 32.92 6.58 13.59
N ILE A 108 33.10 5.73 12.57
CA ILE A 108 33.34 6.13 11.18
C ILE A 108 32.14 6.91 10.63
N ALA A 109 30.93 6.38 10.80
CA ALA A 109 29.68 7.02 10.37
C ALA A 109 29.55 8.44 10.93
N THR A 110 29.87 8.60 12.21
CA THR A 110 29.75 9.88 12.91
C THR A 110 30.85 10.86 12.52
N GLN A 111 32.10 10.41 12.35
CA GLN A 111 33.17 11.27 11.84
C GLN A 111 32.88 11.75 10.42
N ILE A 112 32.38 10.89 9.52
CA ILE A 112 31.98 11.31 8.16
C ILE A 112 30.81 12.28 8.24
N ALA A 113 29.76 11.98 9.01
CA ALA A 113 28.62 12.88 9.16
C ALA A 113 29.03 14.26 9.72
N ARG A 114 30.01 14.31 10.63
CA ARG A 114 30.55 15.56 11.17
C ARG A 114 31.30 16.38 10.10
N GLY A 115 32.13 15.72 9.28
CA GLY A 115 32.79 16.37 8.14
C GLY A 115 31.80 16.88 7.09
N LEU A 116 30.74 16.12 6.80
CA LEU A 116 29.65 16.56 5.92
C LEU A 116 28.90 17.75 6.52
N ALA A 117 28.59 17.73 7.82
CA ALA A 117 27.97 18.86 8.51
C ALA A 117 28.79 20.17 8.36
N ALA A 118 30.12 20.10 8.43
CA ALA A 118 30.99 21.25 8.20
C ALA A 118 30.84 21.83 6.77
N ILE A 119 30.91 20.98 5.74
CA ILE A 119 30.71 21.36 4.33
C ILE A 119 29.30 21.95 4.12
N HIS A 120 28.31 21.32 4.76
CA HIS A 120 26.90 21.70 4.69
C HIS A 120 26.66 23.07 5.32
N HIS A 121 27.21 23.35 6.50
CA HIS A 121 27.05 24.67 7.15
C HIS A 121 27.64 25.82 6.33
N LEU A 122 28.59 25.54 5.42
CA LEU A 122 29.18 26.50 4.48
C LEU A 122 28.35 26.71 3.19
N GLY A 123 27.24 25.98 3.02
CA GLY A 123 26.38 26.07 1.83
C GLY A 123 26.80 25.18 0.65
N TYR A 124 27.71 24.24 0.87
CA TYR A 124 28.20 23.29 -0.13
C TYR A 124 27.62 21.89 0.10
N CYS A 125 27.88 20.99 -0.85
CA CYS A 125 27.71 19.54 -0.77
C CYS A 125 28.99 18.85 -1.27
N TYR A 126 29.25 17.64 -0.78
CA TYR A 126 30.50 16.92 -1.08
C TYR A 126 30.47 16.22 -2.44
N GLY A 127 29.35 15.58 -2.79
CA GLY A 127 29.06 15.14 -4.17
C GLY A 127 29.69 13.82 -4.64
N ASP A 128 30.68 13.25 -3.95
CA ASP A 128 31.22 11.91 -4.24
C ASP A 128 31.61 11.13 -2.98
N ILE A 129 30.61 10.74 -2.18
CA ILE A 129 30.82 9.89 -1.01
C ILE A 129 30.98 8.44 -1.49
N SER A 130 32.21 7.95 -1.46
CA SER A 130 32.58 6.57 -1.78
C SER A 130 33.68 6.06 -0.86
N ALA A 131 33.84 4.74 -0.75
CA ALA A 131 34.82 4.13 0.16
C ALA A 131 36.30 4.45 -0.19
N ASN A 132 36.56 5.00 -1.38
CA ASN A 132 37.90 5.38 -1.84
C ASN A 132 38.25 6.86 -1.63
N ASN A 133 37.31 7.65 -1.09
CA ASN A 133 37.51 9.07 -0.80
C ASN A 133 37.73 9.38 0.70
N PHE A 134 37.81 8.34 1.53
CA PHE A 134 38.14 8.40 2.95
C PHE A 134 39.32 7.49 3.28
N ILE A 135 40.28 8.00 4.06
CA ILE A 135 41.34 7.21 4.69
C ILE A 135 40.99 7.02 6.17
N TYR A 136 41.18 5.79 6.65
CA TYR A 136 41.06 5.40 8.05
C TYR A 136 42.41 4.90 8.59
N ASN A 137 42.71 5.23 9.84
CA ASN A 137 43.93 4.83 10.56
C ASN A 137 43.61 4.30 11.97
N ASP A 138 42.62 3.39 12.04
CA ASP A 138 42.11 2.72 13.24
C ASP A 138 41.44 3.64 14.28
N THR A 139 41.56 4.97 14.14
CA THR A 139 40.98 5.94 15.08
C THR A 139 40.34 7.14 14.40
N LYS A 140 40.96 7.67 13.34
CA LYS A 140 40.52 8.89 12.65
C LYS A 140 40.14 8.62 11.19
N ILE A 141 39.04 9.21 10.74
CA ILE A 141 38.70 9.37 9.33
C ILE A 141 39.25 10.70 8.80
N THR A 142 39.80 10.68 7.59
CA THR A 142 40.18 11.88 6.86
C THR A 142 39.63 11.80 5.42
N PHE A 143 38.94 12.85 5.00
CA PHE A 143 38.46 13.04 3.62
C PHE A 143 39.66 13.32 2.72
N ILE A 144 39.73 12.75 1.51
CA ILE A 144 40.93 12.87 0.65
C ILE A 144 40.69 13.30 -0.79
N ASP A 145 39.45 13.55 -1.21
CA ASP A 145 39.18 14.04 -2.57
C ASP A 145 38.05 15.07 -2.58
N PHE A 146 38.32 16.29 -3.01
CA PHE A 146 37.34 17.39 -2.99
C PHE A 146 37.02 17.92 -4.40
N GLU A 147 37.43 17.22 -5.47
CA GLU A 147 37.20 17.62 -6.88
C GLU A 147 35.73 17.91 -7.23
N PHE A 148 34.80 17.20 -6.57
CA PHE A 148 33.36 17.26 -6.85
C PHE A 148 32.57 18.20 -5.92
N VAL A 149 33.22 18.82 -4.91
CA VAL A 149 32.55 19.77 -4.02
C VAL A 149 31.96 20.93 -4.81
N ALA A 150 30.68 21.19 -4.57
CA ALA A 150 29.88 22.17 -5.31
C ALA A 150 28.92 22.90 -4.37
N LYS A 151 28.44 24.07 -4.80
CA LYS A 151 27.38 24.78 -4.08
C LYS A 151 26.08 24.00 -4.18
N ARG A 152 25.25 24.08 -3.14
CA ARG A 152 23.92 23.46 -3.12
C ARG A 152 23.08 23.95 -4.29
N HIS A 153 22.35 23.04 -4.92
CA HIS A 153 21.44 23.33 -6.04
C HIS A 153 22.11 23.97 -7.28
N ASP A 154 23.41 23.79 -7.48
CA ASP A 154 24.09 24.26 -8.69
C ASP A 154 23.73 23.36 -9.88
N GLU A 155 22.74 23.78 -10.67
CA GLU A 155 22.23 23.05 -11.85
C GLU A 155 23.24 23.00 -13.01
N ALA A 156 24.30 23.82 -13.01
CA ALA A 156 25.37 23.72 -14.01
C ALA A 156 26.26 22.48 -13.79
N VAL A 157 26.05 21.75 -12.70
CA VAL A 157 26.85 20.61 -12.25
C VAL A 157 26.14 19.30 -12.61
N ASN A 158 26.20 18.91 -13.89
CA ASN A 158 25.64 17.65 -14.38
C ASN A 158 26.21 16.42 -13.65
N THR A 159 25.33 15.50 -13.25
CA THR A 159 25.56 14.11 -12.75
C THR A 159 27.01 13.77 -12.35
N ARG A 160 27.30 13.85 -11.05
CA ARG A 160 28.59 13.52 -10.42
C ARG A 160 28.43 12.48 -9.31
N GLY A 161 29.53 11.80 -9.01
CA GLY A 161 29.65 10.83 -7.93
C GLY A 161 29.73 9.39 -8.40
N THR A 162 30.19 8.50 -7.51
CA THR A 162 30.33 7.08 -7.77
C THR A 162 28.94 6.42 -7.91
N PRO A 163 28.58 5.81 -9.06
CA PRO A 163 27.20 5.42 -9.38
C PRO A 163 26.54 4.51 -8.35
N SER A 164 27.28 3.58 -7.73
CA SER A 164 26.76 2.63 -6.73
C SER A 164 26.46 3.24 -5.35
N PHE A 165 26.73 4.54 -5.19
CA PHE A 165 26.45 5.33 -3.99
C PHE A 165 25.58 6.56 -4.33
N MET A 166 25.27 6.81 -5.60
CA MET A 166 24.60 8.04 -6.04
C MET A 166 23.13 8.06 -5.61
N ALA A 167 22.65 9.23 -5.20
CA ALA A 167 21.27 9.40 -4.76
C ALA A 167 20.30 9.41 -5.96
N PRO A 168 19.10 8.79 -5.84
CA PRO A 168 18.20 8.62 -6.99
C PRO A 168 17.76 9.92 -7.64
N GLU A 169 17.61 10.99 -6.86
CA GLU A 169 17.22 12.32 -7.35
C GLU A 169 18.27 12.96 -8.28
N LEU A 170 19.54 12.58 -8.18
CA LEU A 170 20.63 13.14 -9.01
C LEU A 170 20.58 12.60 -10.44
N PHE A 171 20.02 11.40 -10.67
CA PHE A 171 19.85 10.84 -12.02
C PHE A 171 18.86 11.65 -12.88
N TYR A 172 17.99 12.46 -12.26
CA TYR A 172 17.06 13.36 -12.94
C TYR A 172 17.67 14.73 -13.29
N GLY A 173 18.97 14.94 -13.03
CA GLY A 173 19.66 16.21 -13.33
C GLY A 173 19.49 17.29 -12.26
N ASN A 174 18.98 16.94 -11.07
CA ASN A 174 18.96 17.86 -9.93
C ASN A 174 20.39 18.15 -9.45
N GLY A 175 20.69 19.42 -9.13
CA GLY A 175 21.95 19.80 -8.48
C GLY A 175 22.10 19.17 -7.08
N PRO A 176 23.33 19.07 -6.55
CA PRO A 176 23.60 18.35 -5.30
C PRO A 176 22.94 19.01 -4.07
N THR A 177 22.47 18.17 -3.14
CA THR A 177 21.74 18.56 -1.92
C THR A 177 22.30 17.88 -0.67
N ILE A 178 21.89 18.35 0.52
CA ILE A 178 22.22 17.68 1.79
C ILE A 178 21.72 16.24 1.76
N GLN A 179 20.49 16.04 1.29
CA GLN A 179 19.80 14.77 1.23
C GLN A 179 20.52 13.78 0.29
N SER A 180 21.14 14.27 -0.79
CA SER A 180 21.91 13.42 -1.72
C SER A 180 23.23 12.94 -1.11
N ASP A 181 23.94 13.81 -0.39
CA ASP A 181 25.12 13.40 0.39
C ASP A 181 24.73 12.37 1.48
N LEU A 182 23.61 12.59 2.18
CA LEU A 182 23.14 11.68 3.22
C LEU A 182 22.73 10.30 2.69
N TYR A 183 22.16 10.23 1.49
CA TYR A 183 21.92 8.95 0.82
C TYR A 183 23.21 8.21 0.51
N ALA A 184 24.20 8.91 -0.03
CA ALA A 184 25.50 8.32 -0.37
C ALA A 184 26.28 7.87 0.88
N LEU A 185 26.12 8.57 2.02
CA LEU A 185 26.55 8.09 3.34
C LEU A 185 25.83 6.78 3.72
N GLY A 186 24.51 6.70 3.54
CA GLY A 186 23.75 5.46 3.76
C GLY A 186 24.27 4.29 2.92
N ALA A 187 24.56 4.53 1.64
CA ALA A 187 25.12 3.54 0.73
C ALA A 187 26.53 3.09 1.15
N LEU A 188 27.37 4.02 1.63
CA LEU A 188 28.70 3.72 2.17
C LEU A 188 28.61 2.86 3.44
N LEU A 189 27.70 3.17 4.36
CA LEU A 189 27.53 2.37 5.58
C LEU A 189 26.97 0.97 5.29
N PHE A 190 26.03 0.85 4.35
CA PHE A 190 25.56 -0.45 3.86
C PHE A 190 26.73 -1.28 3.28
N TYR A 191 27.61 -0.65 2.51
CA TYR A 191 28.80 -1.29 1.95
C TYR A 191 29.79 -1.72 3.04
N LEU A 192 30.04 -0.89 4.05
CA LEU A 192 30.95 -1.22 5.15
C LEU A 192 30.45 -2.38 6.03
N ILE A 193 29.13 -2.51 6.24
CA ILE A 193 28.57 -3.66 6.98
C ILE A 193 28.64 -4.94 6.14
N THR A 194 28.05 -4.90 4.94
CA THR A 194 27.76 -6.12 4.16
C THR A 194 28.95 -6.58 3.31
N GLY A 195 29.88 -5.67 2.97
CA GLY A 195 30.95 -5.90 1.99
C GLY A 195 30.48 -5.81 0.53
N LYS A 196 29.24 -5.36 0.28
CA LYS A 196 28.67 -5.16 -1.07
C LYS A 196 27.89 -3.83 -1.11
N PRO A 197 27.99 -3.02 -2.17
CA PRO A 197 27.14 -1.83 -2.29
C PRO A 197 25.66 -2.24 -2.21
N PRO A 198 24.76 -1.33 -1.76
CA PRO A 198 23.34 -1.64 -1.59
C PRO A 198 22.71 -2.19 -2.86
N PHE A 199 23.06 -1.60 -4.00
CA PHE A 199 22.57 -1.98 -5.31
C PHE A 199 23.74 -2.42 -6.20
N LYS A 200 23.46 -3.33 -7.15
CA LYS A 200 24.42 -3.79 -8.15
C LYS A 200 23.73 -3.95 -9.49
N GLY A 201 24.30 -3.34 -10.53
CA GLY A 201 24.04 -3.66 -11.92
C GLY A 201 25.35 -4.07 -12.59
N GLU A 202 25.25 -4.93 -13.62
CA GLU A 202 26.34 -5.15 -14.59
C GLU A 202 26.41 -3.97 -15.57
N THR A 203 25.32 -3.18 -15.67
CA THR A 203 25.23 -1.95 -16.47
C THR A 203 24.87 -0.73 -15.60
N TYR A 204 25.19 0.47 -16.08
CA TYR A 204 24.82 1.73 -15.41
C TYR A 204 23.29 1.90 -15.30
N GLN A 205 22.53 1.38 -16.27
CA GLN A 205 21.08 1.47 -16.28
C GLN A 205 20.43 0.52 -15.28
N GLU A 206 20.88 -0.74 -15.18
CA GLU A 206 20.47 -1.65 -14.10
C GLU A 206 20.74 -1.06 -12.72
N LEU A 207 21.87 -0.36 -12.56
CA LEU A 207 22.22 0.29 -11.30
C LEU A 207 21.27 1.46 -10.98
N ILE A 208 20.95 2.33 -11.96
CA ILE A 208 19.92 3.37 -11.80
C ILE A 208 18.57 2.74 -11.44
N GLU A 209 18.12 1.72 -12.18
CA GLU A 209 16.85 1.03 -11.93
C GLU A 209 16.81 0.40 -10.53
N ALA A 210 17.92 -0.18 -10.06
CA ALA A 210 18.02 -0.72 -8.71
C ALA A 210 17.89 0.39 -7.65
N HIS A 211 18.64 1.48 -7.78
CA HIS A 211 18.53 2.65 -6.90
C HIS A 211 17.10 3.27 -6.88
N LEU A 212 16.37 3.20 -8.00
CA LEU A 212 15.00 3.72 -8.13
C LEU A 212 13.90 2.74 -7.71
N LEU A 213 14.04 1.43 -7.98
CA LEU A 213 12.93 0.47 -7.95
C LEU A 213 13.12 -0.67 -6.93
N GLU A 214 14.35 -1.10 -6.65
CA GLU A 214 14.59 -2.19 -5.70
C GLU A 214 14.39 -1.78 -4.23
N THR A 215 14.02 -2.73 -3.38
CA THR A 215 13.89 -2.54 -1.93
C THR A 215 14.98 -3.32 -1.21
N LEU A 216 15.67 -2.65 -0.29
CA LEU A 216 16.78 -3.26 0.44
C LEU A 216 16.28 -4.02 1.68
N PRO A 217 16.81 -5.22 1.97
CA PRO A 217 16.68 -5.80 3.30
C PRO A 217 17.44 -4.95 4.33
N ASN A 218 16.99 -4.96 5.59
CA ASN A 218 17.74 -4.35 6.69
C ASN A 218 19.16 -4.97 6.76
N PRO A 219 20.25 -4.17 6.80
CA PRO A 219 21.63 -4.65 6.86
C PRO A 219 21.89 -5.75 7.91
N ALA A 220 21.27 -5.64 9.09
CA ALA A 220 21.38 -6.63 10.17
C ALA A 220 20.91 -8.03 9.75
N LYS A 221 19.95 -8.12 8.82
CA LYS A 221 19.41 -9.38 8.27
C LYS A 221 20.25 -9.94 7.13
N VAL A 222 21.12 -9.11 6.54
CA VAL A 222 22.11 -9.55 5.54
C VAL A 222 23.34 -10.12 6.25
N LYS A 223 23.70 -9.57 7.42
CA LYS A 223 24.89 -9.98 8.16
C LYS A 223 24.83 -9.59 9.65
N ASN A 224 25.11 -10.54 10.53
CA ASN A 224 24.95 -10.42 11.99
C ASN A 224 26.01 -9.52 12.70
N ASN A 225 26.73 -8.64 11.99
CA ASN A 225 27.71 -7.70 12.59
C ASN A 225 27.16 -6.29 12.77
N CYS A 226 25.83 -6.13 12.78
CA CYS A 226 25.10 -4.88 12.90
C CYS A 226 23.78 -5.13 13.64
N SER A 227 23.42 -4.23 14.56
CA SER A 227 22.11 -4.18 15.23
C SER A 227 20.97 -3.85 14.27
N GLU A 228 19.73 -4.22 14.60
CA GLU A 228 18.58 -3.84 13.76
C GLU A 228 18.41 -2.31 13.76
N GLU A 229 18.73 -1.65 14.87
CA GLU A 229 18.74 -0.22 15.13
C GLU A 229 19.63 0.55 14.13
N LEU A 230 20.90 0.17 13.99
CA LEU A 230 21.80 0.79 13.00
C LEU A 230 21.31 0.50 11.58
N GLY A 231 20.80 -0.71 11.34
CA GLY A 231 20.18 -1.09 10.09
C GLY A 231 19.00 -0.18 9.70
N PHE A 232 18.14 0.21 10.66
CA PHE A 232 17.04 1.15 10.42
C PHE A 232 17.53 2.57 10.12
N LEU A 233 18.56 3.06 10.83
CA LEU A 233 19.15 4.38 10.54
C LEU A 233 19.75 4.43 9.12
N ILE A 234 20.39 3.35 8.68
CA ILE A 234 20.95 3.22 7.32
C ILE A 234 19.85 3.14 6.26
N LEU A 235 18.77 2.36 6.50
CA LEU A 235 17.62 2.33 5.60
C LEU A 235 16.93 3.70 5.49
N ARG A 236 16.92 4.51 6.56
CA ARG A 236 16.40 5.88 6.52
C ARG A 236 17.27 6.82 5.70
N LEU A 237 18.60 6.71 5.78
CA LEU A 237 19.51 7.43 4.88
C LEU A 237 19.27 7.03 3.41
N LEU A 238 19.07 5.73 3.16
CA LEU A 238 18.80 5.14 1.84
C LEU A 238 17.35 5.26 1.36
N ASN A 239 16.51 6.08 2.00
CA ASN A 239 15.15 6.29 1.52
C ASN A 239 15.17 6.95 0.13
N LYS A 240 14.30 6.51 -0.77
CA LYS A 240 14.23 7.03 -2.14
C LYS A 240 13.73 8.47 -2.15
N GLU A 241 12.74 8.79 -1.31
CA GLU A 241 12.24 10.15 -1.14
C GLU A 241 13.22 10.99 -0.30
N PRO A 242 13.80 12.08 -0.84
CA PRO A 242 14.76 12.91 -0.12
C PRO A 242 14.20 13.50 1.18
N ALA A 243 12.90 13.80 1.22
CA ALA A 243 12.21 14.39 2.37
C ALA A 243 12.11 13.45 3.59
N GLU A 244 12.22 12.14 3.39
CA GLU A 244 12.10 11.13 4.46
C GLU A 244 13.45 10.75 5.09
N ARG A 245 14.55 11.24 4.50
CA ARG A 245 15.91 11.11 5.04
C ARG A 245 16.10 12.03 6.26
N PHE A 246 17.32 12.09 6.79
CA PHE A 246 17.67 13.13 7.76
C PHE A 246 17.76 14.49 7.05
N LEU A 247 17.31 15.56 7.72
CA LEU A 247 17.38 16.92 7.16
C LEU A 247 18.81 17.46 7.14
N GLU A 248 19.64 17.01 8.09
CA GLU A 248 21.04 17.38 8.25
C GLU A 248 21.89 16.21 8.73
N ALA A 249 23.19 16.24 8.44
CA ALA A 249 24.14 15.25 8.94
C ALA A 249 24.24 15.25 10.49
N ASN A 250 24.10 16.40 11.14
CA ASN A 250 24.04 16.49 12.60
C ASN A 250 22.82 15.77 13.20
N ASP A 251 21.70 15.65 12.49
CA ASP A 251 20.52 14.91 12.99
C ASP A 251 20.73 13.39 12.96
N PHE A 252 21.50 12.90 12.00
CA PHE A 252 21.93 11.50 11.97
C PHE A 252 22.88 11.18 13.14
N ILE A 253 23.80 12.09 13.50
CA ILE A 253 24.66 11.93 14.69
C ILE A 253 23.84 11.93 15.98
N LYS A 254 22.84 12.83 16.11
CA LYS A 254 21.90 12.81 17.25
C LYS A 254 21.18 11.47 17.36
N ALA A 255 20.73 10.91 16.23
CA ALA A 255 20.06 9.61 16.21
C ALA A 255 21.00 8.45 16.62
N ILE A 256 22.27 8.47 16.22
CA ILE A 256 23.28 7.50 16.73
C ILE A 256 23.43 7.65 18.25
N ASN A 257 23.66 8.87 18.74
CA ASN A 257 23.83 9.13 20.18
C ASN A 257 22.62 8.67 21.01
N GLN A 258 21.41 8.83 20.49
CA GLN A 258 20.16 8.40 21.14
C GLN A 258 19.96 6.88 21.14
N ASN A 259 20.17 6.19 20.00
CA ASN A 259 19.89 4.75 19.90
C ASN A 259 20.98 3.86 20.49
N PHE A 260 22.21 4.38 20.64
CA PHE A 260 23.37 3.62 21.13
C PHE A 260 23.94 4.13 22.46
N GLU A 261 23.25 5.05 23.14
CA GLU A 261 23.69 5.72 24.38
C GLU A 261 25.12 6.32 24.28
N THR A 262 25.48 6.81 23.08
CA THR A 262 26.81 7.37 22.79
C THR A 262 26.84 8.90 22.90
N HIS A 263 28.04 9.47 23.00
CA HIS A 263 28.27 10.91 23.19
C HIS A 263 29.26 11.47 22.15
N PHE A 264 29.05 11.13 20.89
CA PHE A 264 29.84 11.73 19.81
C PHE A 264 29.52 13.22 19.63
N GLU A 265 30.54 14.01 19.34
CA GLU A 265 30.41 15.45 19.13
C GLU A 265 29.66 15.78 17.83
N LEU A 266 28.73 16.74 17.91
CA LEU A 266 28.10 17.38 16.76
C LEU A 266 29.02 18.46 16.18
N GLU A 267 28.93 18.71 14.88
CA GLU A 267 29.67 19.82 14.28
C GLU A 267 28.99 21.15 14.64
N PRO A 268 29.72 22.13 15.20
CA PRO A 268 29.14 23.43 15.52
C PRO A 268 28.69 24.16 14.25
N LYS A 269 27.53 24.82 14.35
CA LYS A 269 27.04 25.73 13.31
C LYS A 269 27.72 27.09 13.43
N PRO A 270 27.94 27.83 12.31
CA PRO A 270 28.33 29.23 12.35
C PRO A 270 27.36 30.05 13.21
N GLU A 271 27.83 31.10 13.89
CA GLU A 271 27.01 31.90 14.80
C GLU A 271 25.75 32.48 14.15
N SER A 272 25.84 32.85 12.86
CA SER A 272 24.71 33.31 12.04
C SER A 272 23.64 32.24 11.84
N LEU A 273 24.03 30.99 11.57
CA LEU A 273 23.13 29.84 11.45
C LEU A 273 22.58 29.42 12.82
N GLN A 274 23.40 29.45 13.88
CA GLN A 274 22.92 29.22 15.25
C GLN A 274 21.91 30.26 15.70
N ALA A 275 22.07 31.53 15.31
CA ALA A 275 21.07 32.55 15.53
C ALA A 275 19.79 32.17 14.80
N GLN A 276 19.84 32.03 13.46
CA GLN A 276 18.69 31.65 12.63
C GLN A 276 17.98 30.38 13.10
N GLU A 277 18.68 29.44 13.73
CA GLU A 277 18.09 28.22 14.29
C GLU A 277 17.57 28.34 15.70
N LYS A 278 18.18 29.13 16.59
CA LYS A 278 17.53 29.51 17.86
C LYS A 278 16.22 30.23 17.54
N ILE A 279 16.23 31.10 16.54
CA ILE A 279 15.09 31.80 15.95
C ILE A 279 14.05 30.80 15.38
N ARG A 280 14.45 29.84 14.53
CA ARG A 280 13.53 28.80 14.01
C ARG A 280 13.01 27.85 15.11
N ALA A 281 13.81 27.54 16.12
CA ALA A 281 13.40 26.78 17.30
C ALA A 281 12.44 27.55 18.20
N PHE A 282 12.43 28.89 18.15
CA PHE A 282 11.38 29.73 18.73
C PHE A 282 10.11 29.82 17.86
N SER A 283 10.08 29.32 16.61
CA SER A 283 8.81 29.13 15.84
C SER A 283 8.33 27.69 15.81
N ASN A 284 9.22 26.72 15.91
CA ASN A 284 8.86 25.30 15.96
C ASN A 284 8.82 24.83 17.41
N PHE A 285 7.59 24.62 17.92
CA PHE A 285 7.26 24.30 19.31
C PHE A 285 7.98 23.08 19.94
N SER A 286 8.73 22.26 19.19
CA SER A 286 9.37 21.04 19.70
C SER A 286 10.64 21.26 20.53
N LEU A 287 11.43 22.31 20.29
CA LEU A 287 12.75 22.47 20.93
C LEU A 287 12.74 23.22 22.27
N VAL A 288 11.57 23.74 22.67
CA VAL A 288 11.36 24.41 23.96
C VAL A 288 11.49 23.40 25.13
N SER A 289 11.08 22.15 24.91
CA SER A 289 11.12 21.06 25.91
C SER A 289 12.53 20.75 26.45
N ASP A 290 13.52 20.59 25.57
CA ASP A 290 14.88 20.20 25.98
C ASP A 290 15.65 21.33 26.69
N THR A 291 15.30 22.59 26.39
CA THR A 291 15.87 23.75 27.10
C THR A 291 15.26 23.88 28.49
N ILE A 292 13.98 23.54 28.65
CA ILE A 292 13.28 23.49 29.94
C ILE A 292 13.85 22.37 30.83
N LYS A 293 13.99 21.13 30.32
CA LYS A 293 14.60 20.00 31.05
C LYS A 293 15.98 20.32 31.65
N LYS A 294 16.84 21.04 30.91
CA LYS A 294 18.19 21.43 31.36
C LYS A 294 18.20 22.50 32.46
N LEU A 295 17.13 23.30 32.57
CA LEU A 295 16.98 24.29 33.65
C LEU A 295 16.36 23.67 34.91
N GLU A 296 15.53 22.65 34.73
CA GLU A 296 14.81 21.96 35.80
C GLU A 296 15.69 21.03 36.63
N GLN A 297 16.72 20.42 36.03
CA GLN A 297 17.75 19.63 36.73
C GLN A 297 18.50 20.39 37.85
N LYS A 298 18.28 21.71 38.02
CA LYS A 298 18.83 22.50 39.14
C LYS A 298 17.84 22.80 40.28
N LYS A 299 16.55 22.42 40.21
CA LYS A 299 15.60 22.59 41.33
C LYS A 299 14.52 21.49 41.36
N ASN A 300 14.48 20.71 42.44
CA ASN A 300 13.44 19.70 42.70
C ASN A 300 12.01 20.29 42.72
N ARG A 301 11.22 20.01 41.67
CA ARG A 301 9.73 19.87 41.63
C ARG A 301 9.31 19.43 40.21
N PRO A 302 8.22 18.65 40.04
CA PRO A 302 7.86 18.00 38.76
C PRO A 302 7.05 18.88 37.78
N HIS A 303 6.90 18.43 36.53
CA HIS A 303 6.74 19.29 35.35
C HIS A 303 5.37 19.20 34.65
N GLN A 304 4.93 20.31 34.07
CA GLN A 304 3.62 20.55 33.44
C GLN A 304 3.75 20.91 31.94
N GLU A 305 2.63 20.93 31.20
CA GLU A 305 2.41 21.06 29.73
C GLU A 305 3.57 21.50 28.78
N SER A 306 3.48 21.02 27.53
CA SER A 306 4.29 21.49 26.38
C SER A 306 3.46 22.08 25.23
N SER A 307 2.13 22.11 25.34
CA SER A 307 1.23 22.51 24.24
C SER A 307 0.16 23.54 24.63
N LEU A 308 -0.20 23.64 25.92
CA LEU A 308 -0.93 24.78 26.49
C LEU A 308 0.03 25.76 27.23
N LEU A 309 1.16 25.27 27.76
CA LEU A 309 2.15 26.09 28.50
C LEU A 309 3.06 26.99 27.66
N ALA A 310 3.05 26.96 26.34
CA ALA A 310 3.62 28.10 25.61
C ALA A 310 2.83 29.40 25.95
N GLY A 311 1.53 29.28 26.25
CA GLY A 311 0.70 30.35 26.79
C GLY A 311 0.87 30.58 28.29
N LEU A 312 1.08 29.53 29.10
CA LEU A 312 1.16 29.66 30.56
C LEU A 312 2.57 29.93 31.15
N TYR A 313 3.69 29.55 30.49
CA TYR A 313 5.06 29.81 30.99
C TYR A 313 5.43 31.30 30.85
N LEU A 314 4.62 32.04 30.09
CA LEU A 314 4.66 33.49 29.95
C LEU A 314 3.73 34.22 30.94
N LYS A 315 3.29 33.56 32.03
CA LYS A 315 2.89 34.28 33.26
C LYS A 315 4.12 35.06 33.81
N THR A 316 4.23 36.30 33.33
CA THR A 316 4.79 37.51 33.94
C THR A 316 6.30 37.68 34.20
N ASN A 317 7.20 36.72 33.97
CA ASN A 317 8.63 36.92 34.34
C ASN A 317 9.71 36.57 33.29
N GLN A 318 9.36 36.27 32.03
CA GLN A 318 10.35 36.02 30.95
C GLN A 318 10.10 36.76 29.63
N ILE A 319 9.03 37.57 29.52
CA ILE A 319 8.75 38.38 28.32
C ILE A 319 9.93 39.29 27.97
N ASP A 320 10.56 39.93 28.97
CA ASP A 320 11.71 40.82 28.73
C ASP A 320 12.96 40.08 28.23
N LYS A 321 13.18 38.83 28.68
CA LYS A 321 14.27 37.99 28.16
C LYS A 321 14.02 37.54 26.72
N LEU A 322 12.78 37.19 26.39
CA LEU A 322 12.39 36.91 25.01
C LEU A 322 12.54 38.15 24.13
N LYS A 323 12.08 39.33 24.56
CA LYS A 323 12.31 40.60 23.85
C LYS A 323 13.80 40.90 23.68
N THR A 324 14.65 40.59 24.66
CA THR A 324 16.12 40.73 24.59
C THR A 324 16.78 39.71 23.63
N ILE A 325 16.14 38.56 23.36
CA ILE A 325 16.58 37.63 22.31
C ILE A 325 16.08 38.11 20.94
N LEU A 326 14.84 38.59 20.86
CA LEU A 326 14.24 39.17 19.65
C LEU A 326 14.94 40.46 19.18
N THR A 327 15.75 41.14 20.02
CA THR A 327 16.64 42.23 19.55
C THR A 327 17.87 41.75 18.78
N THR A 328 18.15 40.45 18.72
CA THR A 328 19.21 39.86 17.88
C THR A 328 18.71 39.46 16.47
N LEU A 329 17.43 39.65 16.21
CA LEU A 329 16.76 39.39 14.93
C LEU A 329 16.73 40.63 14.02
N GLU A 330 16.52 40.41 12.72
CA GLU A 330 16.00 41.47 11.87
C GLU A 330 14.64 41.95 12.40
N ALA A 331 14.46 43.28 12.45
CA ALA A 331 13.34 43.92 13.16
C ALA A 331 11.94 43.48 12.70
N ASN A 332 11.80 42.98 11.47
CA ASN A 332 10.55 42.46 10.95
C ASN A 332 10.29 40.99 11.31
N GLU A 333 11.33 40.15 11.35
CA GLU A 333 11.19 38.77 11.84
C GLU A 333 10.85 38.80 13.34
N ALA A 334 11.53 39.62 14.14
CA ALA A 334 11.26 39.80 15.57
C ALA A 334 9.77 40.02 15.88
N LYS A 335 9.13 40.94 15.13
CA LYS A 335 7.69 41.24 15.24
C LYS A 335 6.79 40.06 14.85
N LEU A 336 7.21 39.22 13.91
CA LEU A 336 6.43 38.04 13.48
C LEU A 336 6.40 36.98 14.58
N TYR A 337 7.52 36.78 15.27
CA TYR A 337 7.59 35.92 16.45
C TYR A 337 6.76 36.50 17.61
N GLU A 338 6.86 37.81 17.86
CA GLU A 338 6.07 38.48 18.90
C GLU A 338 4.55 38.37 18.62
N ALA A 339 4.12 38.50 17.36
CA ALA A 339 2.72 38.29 16.97
C ALA A 339 2.24 36.84 17.16
N ASN A 340 3.09 35.84 16.90
CA ASN A 340 2.78 34.43 17.16
C ASN A 340 2.64 34.16 18.67
N ILE A 341 3.49 34.77 19.49
CA ILE A 341 3.40 34.73 20.95
C ILE A 341 2.08 35.36 21.41
N TYR A 342 1.71 36.55 20.92
CA TYR A 342 0.44 37.19 21.26
C TYR A 342 -0.78 36.34 20.86
N ASN A 343 -0.76 35.68 19.70
CA ASN A 343 -1.80 34.70 19.34
C ASN A 343 -1.88 33.53 20.33
N THR A 344 -0.73 32.99 20.73
CA THR A 344 -0.65 31.89 21.70
C THR A 344 -1.15 32.29 23.09
N LEU A 345 -1.00 33.58 23.45
CA LEU A 345 -1.46 34.16 24.72
C LEU A 345 -2.93 34.62 24.70
N GLY A 346 -3.65 34.47 23.59
CA GLY A 346 -5.00 35.00 23.43
C GLY A 346 -5.09 36.53 23.25
N GLN A 347 -3.94 37.21 23.09
CA GLN A 347 -3.80 38.66 22.89
C GLN A 347 -3.91 39.00 21.40
N TYR A 348 -5.05 38.64 20.81
CA TYR A 348 -5.25 38.65 19.36
C TYR A 348 -5.27 40.06 18.74
N ASN A 349 -5.62 41.11 19.50
CA ASN A 349 -5.62 42.49 18.98
C ASN A 349 -4.19 43.03 18.84
N GLU A 350 -3.35 42.73 19.82
CA GLU A 350 -1.92 43.02 19.87
C GLU A 350 -1.18 42.30 18.74
N SER A 351 -1.52 41.03 18.51
CA SER A 351 -1.05 40.27 17.35
C SER A 351 -1.41 40.94 16.02
N ILE A 352 -2.69 41.26 15.79
CA ILE A 352 -3.15 41.90 14.55
C ILE A 352 -2.45 43.25 14.31
N SER A 353 -2.20 44.03 15.37
CA SER A 353 -1.47 45.30 15.26
C SER A 353 -0.06 45.11 14.68
N LEU A 354 0.70 44.14 15.20
CA LEU A 354 2.03 43.81 14.67
C LEU A 354 1.99 43.21 13.26
N LEU A 355 1.02 42.33 12.99
CA LEU A 355 0.88 41.67 11.69
C LEU A 355 0.49 42.64 10.58
N THR A 356 -0.23 43.72 10.89
CA THR A 356 -0.61 44.75 9.90
C THR A 356 0.62 45.47 9.34
N ASP A 357 1.54 45.91 10.22
CA ASP A 357 2.82 46.53 9.83
C ASP A 357 3.71 45.58 9.00
N LEU A 358 3.66 44.28 9.29
CA LEU A 358 4.41 43.24 8.53
C LEU A 358 3.78 42.92 7.18
N LYS A 359 2.44 42.97 7.08
CA LYS A 359 1.68 42.75 5.85
C LYS A 359 1.99 43.82 4.81
N GLU A 360 2.08 45.09 5.23
CA GLU A 360 2.49 46.20 4.37
C GLU A 360 3.95 46.06 3.86
N LYS A 361 4.82 45.43 4.66
CA LYS A 361 6.24 45.21 4.33
C LYS A 361 6.54 43.91 3.58
N ASN A 362 5.50 43.12 3.24
CA ASN A 362 5.61 41.83 2.54
C ASN A 362 6.50 40.77 3.22
N VAL A 363 6.72 40.86 4.54
CA VAL A 363 7.61 39.94 5.26
C VAL A 363 6.89 38.64 5.59
N ASN A 364 7.43 37.50 5.15
CA ASN A 364 6.90 36.15 5.39
C ASN A 364 5.37 36.06 5.26
N GLN A 365 4.85 36.48 4.09
CA GLN A 365 3.42 36.65 3.84
C GLN A 365 2.56 35.45 4.26
N GLN A 366 3.07 34.23 4.09
CA GLN A 366 2.37 33.01 4.51
C GLN A 366 2.09 33.01 6.02
N LYS A 367 3.12 33.12 6.87
CA LYS A 367 2.93 33.17 8.33
C LYS A 367 2.07 34.36 8.76
N VAL A 368 2.25 35.54 8.12
CA VAL A 368 1.43 36.72 8.42
C VAL A 368 -0.06 36.47 8.15
N ILE A 369 -0.41 35.91 6.99
CA ILE A 369 -1.78 35.55 6.62
C ILE A 369 -2.37 34.54 7.62
N LEU A 370 -1.63 33.47 7.94
CA LEU A 370 -2.11 32.43 8.85
C LEU A 370 -2.38 32.98 10.25
N LEU A 371 -1.46 33.76 10.80
CA LEU A 371 -1.59 34.34 12.14
C LEU A 371 -2.71 35.41 12.17
N THR A 372 -2.86 36.20 11.10
CA THR A 372 -3.94 37.20 10.99
C THR A 372 -5.32 36.54 10.89
N ALA A 373 -5.44 35.47 10.10
CA ALA A 373 -6.69 34.72 9.99
C ALA A 373 -7.04 34.03 11.32
N THR A 374 -6.05 33.43 11.99
CA THR A 374 -6.22 32.78 13.31
C THR A 374 -6.65 33.80 14.38
N ALA A 375 -6.01 34.97 14.44
CA ALA A 375 -6.36 36.04 15.37
C ALA A 375 -7.79 36.56 15.14
N ASN A 376 -8.17 36.81 13.88
CA ASN A 376 -9.53 37.22 13.55
C ASN A 376 -10.56 36.14 13.89
N TYR A 377 -10.25 34.86 13.67
CA TYR A 377 -11.13 33.75 14.03
C TYR A 377 -11.44 33.72 15.53
N HIS A 378 -10.40 33.77 16.39
CA HIS A 378 -10.60 33.76 17.84
C HIS A 378 -11.23 35.05 18.41
N LEU A 379 -11.12 36.17 17.71
CA LEU A 379 -11.89 37.40 18.00
C LEU A 379 -13.37 37.33 17.56
N GLY A 380 -13.84 36.19 17.05
CA GLY A 380 -15.20 36.03 16.51
C GLY A 380 -15.42 36.71 15.15
N LYS A 381 -14.37 37.28 14.53
CA LYS A 381 -14.41 37.96 13.23
C LYS A 381 -14.28 36.94 12.08
N ILE A 382 -15.17 35.94 12.08
CA ILE A 382 -15.11 34.75 11.21
C ILE A 382 -15.05 35.13 9.72
N GLU A 383 -15.87 36.09 9.28
CA GLU A 383 -15.88 36.55 7.88
C GLU A 383 -14.53 37.16 7.45
N LEU A 384 -13.86 37.89 8.34
CA LEU A 384 -12.53 38.46 8.06
C LEU A 384 -11.46 37.37 8.00
N ALA A 385 -11.52 36.37 8.89
CA ALA A 385 -10.63 35.21 8.85
C ALA A 385 -10.80 34.38 7.56
N GLN A 386 -12.04 34.17 7.11
CA GLN A 386 -12.35 33.48 5.86
C GLN A 386 -11.82 34.26 4.65
N LYS A 387 -12.13 35.57 4.57
CA LYS A 387 -11.70 36.45 3.48
C LYS A 387 -10.17 36.50 3.32
N GLU A 388 -9.44 36.50 4.44
CA GLU A 388 -7.98 36.50 4.44
C GLU A 388 -7.41 35.21 3.80
N LEU A 389 -7.97 34.05 4.16
CA LEU A 389 -7.58 32.75 3.60
C LEU A 389 -8.04 32.56 2.15
N ASP A 390 -9.26 32.99 1.80
CA ASP A 390 -9.75 32.95 0.41
C ASP A 390 -8.87 33.78 -0.53
N THR A 391 -8.41 34.96 -0.07
CA THR A 391 -7.46 35.79 -0.82
C THR A 391 -6.14 35.04 -1.07
N ALA A 392 -5.63 34.34 -0.06
CA ALA A 392 -4.43 33.50 -0.18
C ALA A 392 -4.63 32.29 -1.12
N ILE A 393 -5.80 31.64 -1.08
CA ILE A 393 -6.19 30.55 -1.98
C ILE A 393 -6.23 31.03 -3.44
N GLN A 394 -6.84 32.20 -3.71
CA GLN A 394 -6.89 32.73 -5.07
C GLN A 394 -5.50 33.14 -5.58
N LYS A 395 -4.67 33.73 -4.72
CA LYS A 395 -3.27 34.02 -5.03
C LYS A 395 -2.50 32.74 -5.40
N ALA A 396 -2.57 31.70 -4.56
CA ALA A 396 -1.90 30.43 -4.80
C ALA A 396 -2.35 29.74 -6.11
N LYS A 397 -3.65 29.82 -6.46
CA LYS A 397 -4.16 29.33 -7.76
C LYS A 397 -3.57 30.10 -8.94
N ASN A 398 -3.55 31.44 -8.86
CA ASN A 398 -3.01 32.29 -9.93
C ASN A 398 -1.51 32.05 -10.14
N GLU A 399 -0.77 31.81 -9.05
CA GLU A 399 0.66 31.48 -9.03
C GLU A 399 0.94 30.00 -9.34
N LYS A 400 -0.10 29.15 -9.51
CA LYS A 400 -0.01 27.70 -9.68
C LYS A 400 0.79 26.97 -8.58
N ASN A 401 0.79 27.52 -7.36
CA ASN A 401 1.49 26.96 -6.21
C ASN A 401 0.57 25.96 -5.48
N ASP A 402 0.63 24.69 -5.90
CA ASP A 402 -0.24 23.63 -5.37
C ASP A 402 0.03 23.28 -3.89
N GLU A 403 1.25 23.44 -3.39
CA GLU A 403 1.58 23.26 -1.96
C GLU A 403 0.86 24.33 -1.11
N SER A 404 1.02 25.61 -1.47
CA SER A 404 0.34 26.72 -0.79
C SER A 404 -1.18 26.59 -0.92
N LEU A 405 -1.68 26.18 -2.08
CA LEU A 405 -3.11 25.92 -2.29
C LEU A 405 -3.63 24.84 -1.36
N SER A 406 -2.84 23.77 -1.13
CA SER A 406 -3.19 22.73 -0.15
C SER A 406 -3.23 23.28 1.27
N LEU A 407 -2.16 23.97 1.70
CA LEU A 407 -2.04 24.54 3.03
C LEU A 407 -3.22 25.49 3.35
N TRP A 408 -3.50 26.47 2.49
CA TRP A 408 -4.59 27.42 2.72
C TRP A 408 -5.97 26.78 2.68
N SER A 409 -6.18 25.79 1.80
CA SER A 409 -7.45 25.06 1.73
C SER A 409 -7.68 24.19 2.97
N ASN A 410 -6.64 23.59 3.55
CA ASN A 410 -6.72 22.90 4.84
C ASN A 410 -7.10 23.85 5.99
N HIS A 411 -6.44 25.01 6.10
CA HIS A 411 -6.76 25.97 7.16
C HIS A 411 -8.19 26.53 7.06
N LEU A 412 -8.62 26.91 5.86
CA LEU A 412 -9.99 27.40 5.64
C LEU A 412 -11.02 26.29 5.87
N GLY A 413 -10.73 25.06 5.43
CA GLY A 413 -11.56 23.89 5.72
C GLY A 413 -11.75 23.66 7.22
N ASN A 414 -10.70 23.82 8.03
CA ASN A 414 -10.79 23.69 9.49
C ASN A 414 -11.67 24.79 10.11
N PHE A 415 -11.49 26.06 9.73
CA PHE A 415 -12.36 27.14 10.22
C PHE A 415 -13.82 26.97 9.81
N LEU A 416 -14.08 26.48 8.59
CA LEU A 416 -15.42 26.13 8.12
C LEU A 416 -16.01 24.95 8.91
N LEU A 417 -15.20 23.94 9.26
CA LEU A 417 -15.64 22.78 10.04
C LEU A 417 -16.02 23.18 11.48
N PHE A 418 -15.18 23.98 12.16
CA PHE A 418 -15.50 24.53 13.48
C PHE A 418 -16.73 25.45 13.43
N GLY A 419 -16.85 26.28 12.40
CA GLY A 419 -18.04 27.09 12.10
C GLY A 419 -19.26 26.29 11.61
N ARG A 420 -19.24 24.96 11.70
CA ARG A 420 -20.31 24.01 11.30
C ARG A 420 -20.76 24.10 9.84
N GLN A 421 -19.97 24.72 8.96
CA GLN A 421 -20.19 24.77 7.50
C GLN A 421 -19.64 23.50 6.81
N ILE A 422 -20.06 22.33 7.29
CA ILE A 422 -19.47 21.00 6.99
C ILE A 422 -19.32 20.73 5.49
N ALA A 423 -20.32 21.08 4.68
CA ALA A 423 -20.29 20.83 3.23
C ALA A 423 -19.23 21.66 2.51
N GLN A 424 -18.98 22.89 2.96
CA GLN A 424 -17.91 23.73 2.42
C GLN A 424 -16.55 23.22 2.91
N ALA A 425 -16.43 22.86 4.19
CA ALA A 425 -15.21 22.28 4.76
C ALA A 425 -14.72 21.06 3.96
N ILE A 426 -15.61 20.09 3.67
CA ILE A 426 -15.31 18.91 2.83
C ILE A 426 -14.74 19.32 1.46
N ASN A 427 -15.41 20.24 0.75
CA ASN A 427 -14.96 20.73 -0.55
C ASN A 427 -13.57 21.40 -0.49
N HIS A 428 -13.24 22.08 0.60
CA HIS A 428 -11.90 22.65 0.82
C HIS A 428 -10.85 21.58 1.17
N PHE A 429 -11.17 20.56 1.96
CA PHE A 429 -10.27 19.44 2.23
C PHE A 429 -10.04 18.55 1.00
N GLU A 430 -11.05 18.30 0.16
CA GLU A 430 -10.90 17.58 -1.12
C GLU A 430 -9.97 18.35 -2.09
N LYS A 431 -10.12 19.68 -2.18
CA LYS A 431 -9.20 20.53 -2.94
C LYS A 431 -7.79 20.49 -2.37
N ALA A 432 -7.65 20.53 -1.05
CA ALA A 432 -6.37 20.47 -0.37
C ALA A 432 -5.64 19.14 -0.62
N TYR A 433 -6.39 18.03 -0.54
CA TYR A 433 -5.94 16.68 -0.85
C TYR A 433 -5.43 16.56 -2.29
N GLN A 434 -6.23 17.01 -3.27
CA GLN A 434 -5.84 16.99 -4.68
C GLN A 434 -4.64 17.88 -4.99
N ALA A 435 -4.52 19.04 -4.32
CA ALA A 435 -3.38 19.93 -4.50
C ALA A 435 -2.09 19.36 -3.88
N ALA A 436 -2.17 18.76 -2.69
CA ALA A 436 -1.04 18.05 -2.07
C ALA A 436 -0.51 16.92 -2.97
N GLY A 437 -1.42 16.11 -3.53
CA GLY A 437 -1.06 15.03 -4.46
C GLY A 437 -0.42 15.52 -5.77
N ARG A 438 -0.80 16.70 -6.28
CA ARG A 438 -0.12 17.34 -7.44
C ARG A 438 1.24 17.92 -7.08
N ALA A 439 1.38 18.46 -5.86
CA ALA A 439 2.65 18.99 -5.35
C ALA A 439 3.63 17.89 -4.90
N GLY A 440 3.20 16.63 -4.80
CA GLY A 440 4.01 15.53 -4.25
C GLY A 440 4.23 15.60 -2.74
N VAL A 441 3.52 16.46 -2.01
CA VAL A 441 3.75 16.70 -0.58
C VAL A 441 2.92 15.72 0.25
N VAL A 442 3.48 14.52 0.42
CA VAL A 442 2.85 13.36 1.08
C VAL A 442 2.31 13.66 2.49
N GLN A 443 3.01 14.49 3.27
CA GLN A 443 2.57 14.91 4.60
C GLN A 443 1.29 15.78 4.57
N LEU A 444 1.19 16.69 3.58
CA LEU A 444 -0.03 17.49 3.37
C LEU A 444 -1.17 16.63 2.82
N GLU A 445 -0.87 15.60 2.02
CA GLU A 445 -1.87 14.63 1.54
C GLU A 445 -2.51 13.89 2.74
N ALA A 446 -1.69 13.37 3.66
CA ALA A 446 -2.15 12.70 4.87
C ALA A 446 -2.93 13.64 5.81
N LEU A 447 -2.47 14.87 5.98
CA LEU A 447 -3.16 15.89 6.80
C LEU A 447 -4.53 16.24 6.20
N SER A 448 -4.64 16.41 4.89
CA SER A 448 -5.92 16.63 4.21
C SER A 448 -6.85 15.42 4.33
N LEU A 449 -6.35 14.19 4.25
CA LEU A 449 -7.14 12.98 4.50
C LEU A 449 -7.66 12.92 5.94
N MET A 450 -6.82 13.23 6.93
CA MET A 450 -7.26 13.27 8.34
C MET A 450 -8.32 14.34 8.59
N ASN A 451 -8.17 15.53 8.01
CA ASN A 451 -9.18 16.59 8.14
C ASN A 451 -10.48 16.27 7.37
N LEU A 452 -10.38 15.63 6.21
CA LEU A 452 -11.53 15.11 5.46
C LEU A 452 -12.26 14.01 6.25
N ALA A 453 -11.52 13.16 6.96
CA ALA A 453 -12.06 12.16 7.87
C ALA A 453 -12.83 12.80 9.04
N ASN A 454 -12.24 13.82 9.69
CA ASN A 454 -12.91 14.61 10.73
C ASN A 454 -14.24 15.20 10.19
N ALA A 455 -14.23 15.77 8.99
CA ALA A 455 -15.42 16.37 8.38
C ALA A 455 -16.49 15.34 8.01
N HIS A 456 -16.09 14.15 7.52
CA HIS A 456 -17.02 13.04 7.27
C HIS A 456 -17.59 12.45 8.57
N LEU A 457 -16.81 12.42 9.65
CA LEU A 457 -17.26 11.98 10.97
C LEU A 457 -18.40 12.88 11.47
N VAL A 458 -18.21 14.21 11.46
CA VAL A 458 -19.26 15.19 11.85
C VAL A 458 -20.48 15.14 10.92
N LYS A 459 -20.31 14.71 9.66
CA LYS A 459 -21.42 14.49 8.70
C LYS A 459 -22.13 13.14 8.88
N ASN A 460 -21.77 12.33 9.88
CA ASN A 460 -22.26 10.96 10.06
C ASN A 460 -22.06 10.08 8.80
N ASN A 461 -20.90 10.22 8.16
CA ASN A 461 -20.47 9.43 7.00
C ASN A 461 -19.26 8.55 7.39
N TRP A 462 -19.50 7.64 8.35
CA TRP A 462 -18.47 6.85 9.00
C TRP A 462 -17.64 5.98 8.04
N VAL A 463 -18.22 5.57 6.91
CA VAL A 463 -17.54 4.78 5.87
C VAL A 463 -16.40 5.56 5.23
N GLU A 464 -16.65 6.80 4.81
CA GLU A 464 -15.61 7.64 4.21
C GLU A 464 -14.66 8.20 5.27
N ALA A 465 -15.16 8.47 6.49
CA ALA A 465 -14.30 8.84 7.62
C ALA A 465 -13.25 7.73 7.90
N LEU A 466 -13.69 6.46 7.96
CA LEU A 466 -12.81 5.33 8.20
C LEU A 466 -11.78 5.15 7.07
N LYS A 467 -12.22 5.16 5.81
CA LYS A 467 -11.31 5.08 4.65
C LYS A 467 -10.24 6.18 4.67
N CYS A 468 -10.65 7.42 4.96
CA CYS A 468 -9.75 8.56 5.01
C CYS A 468 -8.77 8.45 6.19
N TYR A 469 -9.21 8.06 7.39
CA TYR A 469 -8.31 7.82 8.52
C TYR A 469 -7.35 6.66 8.28
N GLU A 470 -7.80 5.52 7.75
CA GLU A 470 -6.92 4.38 7.46
C GLU A 470 -5.89 4.71 6.38
N LYS A 471 -6.26 5.50 5.37
CA LYS A 471 -5.32 6.00 4.37
C LYS A 471 -4.34 7.01 4.98
N ALA A 472 -4.83 7.98 5.77
CA ALA A 472 -3.99 8.95 6.47
C ALA A 472 -2.99 8.26 7.41
N LYS A 473 -3.42 7.28 8.21
CA LYS A 473 -2.55 6.51 9.10
C LYS A 473 -1.45 5.80 8.32
N ARG A 474 -1.78 5.04 7.27
CA ARG A 474 -0.76 4.36 6.44
C ARG A 474 0.28 5.31 5.88
N ILE A 475 -0.12 6.54 5.51
CA ILE A 475 0.82 7.54 5.00
C ILE A 475 1.66 8.13 6.15
N PHE A 476 1.05 8.51 7.27
CA PHE A 476 1.80 9.02 8.44
C PHE A 476 2.75 7.98 9.04
N ASP A 477 2.37 6.70 9.05
CA ASP A 477 3.22 5.57 9.45
C ASP A 477 4.49 5.49 8.59
N LEU A 478 4.37 5.74 7.28
CA LEU A 478 5.51 5.79 6.34
C LEU A 478 6.36 7.07 6.52
N CYS A 479 5.73 8.22 6.77
CA CYS A 479 6.41 9.52 6.92
C CYS A 479 7.10 9.76 8.28
N GLY A 480 7.07 8.79 9.20
CA GLY A 480 7.74 8.89 10.51
C GLY A 480 7.30 10.03 11.43
N ASN A 481 6.22 10.75 11.12
CA ASN A 481 5.77 11.91 11.89
C ASN A 481 4.97 11.47 13.12
N GLN A 482 5.67 11.20 14.22
CA GLN A 482 5.10 10.69 15.48
C GLN A 482 3.94 11.52 16.03
N LEU A 483 3.95 12.85 15.85
CA LEU A 483 2.86 13.73 16.30
C LEU A 483 1.56 13.42 15.54
N GLU A 484 1.63 13.40 14.21
CA GLU A 484 0.45 13.13 13.37
C GLU A 484 0.05 11.65 13.38
N GLN A 485 1.01 10.72 13.52
CA GLN A 485 0.76 9.30 13.81
C GLN A 485 -0.07 9.13 15.10
N THR A 486 0.29 9.83 16.17
CA THR A 486 -0.46 9.81 17.44
C THR A 486 -1.88 10.36 17.25
N ARG A 487 -2.01 11.51 16.57
CA ARG A 487 -3.31 12.15 16.31
C ARG A 487 -4.24 11.26 15.49
N VAL A 488 -3.76 10.71 14.37
CA VAL A 488 -4.58 9.85 13.51
C VAL A 488 -4.92 8.52 14.20
N ALA A 489 -4.01 7.97 15.02
CA ALA A 489 -4.28 6.77 15.80
C ALA A 489 -5.38 7.00 16.85
N LEU A 490 -5.34 8.09 17.61
CA LEU A 490 -6.38 8.42 18.59
C LEU A 490 -7.74 8.73 17.93
N ASN A 491 -7.76 9.50 16.84
CA ASN A 491 -9.00 9.77 16.10
C ASN A 491 -9.63 8.48 15.52
N LEU A 492 -8.80 7.59 14.96
CA LEU A 492 -9.23 6.29 14.44
C LEU A 492 -9.67 5.34 15.57
N ALA A 493 -9.00 5.37 16.72
CA ALA A 493 -9.41 4.65 17.92
C ALA A 493 -10.80 5.11 18.39
N GLY A 494 -11.05 6.42 18.41
CA GLY A 494 -12.38 6.99 18.71
C GLY A 494 -13.47 6.48 17.79
N LEU A 495 -13.21 6.44 16.48
CA LEU A 495 -14.16 5.86 15.53
C LEU A 495 -14.36 4.34 15.76
N TYR A 496 -13.31 3.58 16.03
CA TYR A 496 -13.43 2.15 16.35
C TYR A 496 -14.16 1.88 17.69
N ARG A 497 -13.99 2.74 18.70
CA ARG A 497 -14.73 2.72 19.98
C ARG A 497 -16.22 2.97 19.79
N PHE A 498 -16.58 3.92 18.91
CA PHE A 498 -17.96 4.18 18.53
C PHE A 498 -18.59 2.99 17.77
N LEU A 499 -17.85 2.42 16.81
CA LEU A 499 -18.29 1.28 15.98
C LEU A 499 -18.35 -0.08 16.72
N GLY A 500 -17.98 -0.13 18.01
CA GLY A 500 -18.01 -1.35 18.82
C GLY A 500 -16.80 -2.28 18.67
N HIS A 501 -15.76 -1.88 17.93
CA HIS A 501 -14.51 -2.64 17.81
C HIS A 501 -13.52 -2.27 18.92
N LEU A 502 -13.86 -2.66 20.15
CA LEU A 502 -13.16 -2.24 21.36
C LEU A 502 -11.68 -2.68 21.37
N ASP A 503 -11.36 -3.87 20.84
CA ASP A 503 -9.98 -4.36 20.76
C ASP A 503 -9.11 -3.54 19.80
N LYS A 504 -9.65 -3.15 18.64
CA LYS A 504 -8.97 -2.27 17.68
C LYS A 504 -8.74 -0.88 18.27
N SER A 505 -9.75 -0.36 18.98
CA SER A 505 -9.63 0.91 19.70
C SER A 505 -8.52 0.84 20.75
N ARG A 506 -8.47 -0.23 21.56
CA ARG A 506 -7.44 -0.42 22.59
C ARG A 506 -6.04 -0.46 21.98
N ALA A 507 -5.84 -1.27 20.94
CA ALA A 507 -4.54 -1.39 20.28
C ALA A 507 -4.01 -0.05 19.73
N LEU A 508 -4.88 0.78 19.16
CA LEU A 508 -4.53 2.12 18.66
C LEU A 508 -4.25 3.12 19.78
N ILE A 509 -4.94 3.02 20.93
CA ILE A 509 -4.64 3.82 22.13
C ILE A 509 -3.27 3.43 22.70
N GLU A 510 -2.97 2.12 22.81
CA GLU A 510 -1.67 1.63 23.25
C GLU A 510 -0.53 2.03 22.30
N GLU A 511 -0.79 2.07 20.99
CA GLU A 511 0.13 2.59 19.98
C GLU A 511 0.39 4.10 20.19
N ALA A 512 -0.67 4.90 20.32
CA ALA A 512 -0.57 6.34 20.59
C ALA A 512 0.17 6.63 21.92
N GLN A 513 -0.08 5.85 22.97
CA GLN A 513 0.60 5.98 24.25
C GLN A 513 2.11 5.72 24.15
N LYS A 514 2.56 4.78 23.31
CA LYS A 514 4.00 4.57 23.04
C LYS A 514 4.63 5.78 22.35
N PHE A 515 3.94 6.40 21.40
CA PHE A 515 4.42 7.64 20.77
C PHE A 515 4.44 8.82 21.76
N ILE A 516 3.45 8.96 22.64
CA ILE A 516 3.41 9.98 23.69
C ILE A 516 4.56 9.81 24.69
N LEU A 517 4.93 8.57 25.05
CA LEU A 517 6.10 8.30 25.90
C LEU A 517 7.42 8.77 25.25
N ASN A 518 7.55 8.60 23.93
CA ASN A 518 8.72 9.03 23.16
C ASN A 518 8.72 10.55 22.87
N PHE A 519 7.53 11.14 22.67
CA PHE A 519 7.32 12.56 22.38
C PHE A 519 6.20 13.15 23.27
N PRO A 520 6.51 13.56 24.51
CA PRO A 520 5.51 13.99 25.50
C PRO A 520 4.68 15.20 25.06
N ASN A 521 3.38 14.99 24.89
CA ASN A 521 2.39 16.00 24.53
C ASN A 521 1.15 15.85 25.43
N ARG A 522 0.92 16.83 26.31
CA ARG A 522 -0.12 16.76 27.34
C ARG A 522 -1.55 16.75 26.77
N HIS A 523 -1.82 17.40 25.63
CA HIS A 523 -3.15 17.31 24.99
C HIS A 523 -3.42 15.93 24.40
N LEU A 524 -2.42 15.30 23.76
CA LEU A 524 -2.59 13.95 23.22
C LEU A 524 -2.66 12.91 24.35
N GLU A 525 -1.96 13.14 25.46
CA GLU A 525 -2.09 12.32 26.67
C GLU A 525 -3.47 12.49 27.33
N LEU A 526 -3.97 13.72 27.45
CA LEU A 526 -5.32 14.03 27.95
C LEU A 526 -6.38 13.37 27.07
N TYR A 527 -6.29 13.53 25.75
CA TYR A 527 -7.22 12.92 24.79
C TYR A 527 -7.17 11.39 24.86
N ALA A 528 -5.97 10.79 24.99
CA ALA A 528 -5.82 9.36 25.22
C ALA A 528 -6.44 8.91 26.54
N CYS A 529 -6.30 9.68 27.64
CA CYS A 529 -6.90 9.34 28.94
C CYS A 529 -8.43 9.43 28.92
N LEU A 530 -9.00 10.46 28.30
CA LEU A 530 -10.45 10.60 28.10
C LEU A 530 -10.99 9.44 27.24
N LEU A 531 -10.31 9.14 26.12
CA LEU A 531 -10.73 8.10 25.19
C LEU A 531 -10.59 6.67 25.77
N GLU A 532 -9.52 6.40 26.53
CA GLU A 532 -9.36 5.15 27.29
C GLU A 532 -10.45 5.07 28.38
N SER A 533 -10.77 6.18 29.07
CA SER A 533 -11.84 6.19 30.07
C SER A 533 -13.21 5.85 29.46
N ASP A 534 -13.55 6.41 28.31
CA ASP A 534 -14.77 6.05 27.58
C ASP A 534 -14.78 4.57 27.16
N LEU A 535 -13.63 4.02 26.75
CA LEU A 535 -13.49 2.60 26.42
C LEU A 535 -13.74 1.72 27.65
N GLU A 536 -13.17 2.10 28.80
CA GLU A 536 -13.31 1.39 30.08
C GLU A 536 -14.75 1.50 30.64
N LYS A 537 -15.41 2.66 30.52
CA LYS A 537 -16.87 2.82 30.76
C LYS A 537 -17.67 1.82 29.93
N LYS A 538 -17.37 1.71 28.62
CA LYS A 538 -18.10 0.78 27.71
C LYS A 538 -17.97 -0.70 28.11
N ILE A 539 -16.82 -1.12 28.66
CA ILE A 539 -16.63 -2.50 29.18
C ILE A 539 -16.99 -2.65 30.68
N LYS A 540 -17.63 -1.65 31.29
CA LYS A 540 -18.05 -1.61 32.71
C LYS A 540 -16.90 -1.66 33.73
N ASN A 541 -15.69 -1.25 33.35
CA ASN A 541 -14.55 -1.13 34.26
C ASN A 541 -14.48 0.26 34.90
N HIS A 542 -15.47 0.57 35.74
CA HIS A 542 -15.65 1.90 36.32
C HIS A 542 -14.44 2.35 37.17
N THR A 543 -13.74 1.42 37.81
CA THR A 543 -12.54 1.70 38.62
C THR A 543 -11.38 2.22 37.77
N ARG A 544 -11.12 1.61 36.61
CA ARG A 544 -10.08 2.09 35.67
C ARG A 544 -10.49 3.41 35.02
N ALA A 545 -11.76 3.54 34.61
CA ALA A 545 -12.30 4.78 34.08
C ALA A 545 -12.12 5.96 35.06
N LEU A 546 -12.44 5.78 36.35
CA LEU A 546 -12.25 6.80 37.37
C LEU A 546 -10.77 7.20 37.53
N LEU A 547 -9.85 6.23 37.51
CA LEU A 547 -8.41 6.50 37.61
C LEU A 547 -7.88 7.28 36.40
N LEU A 548 -8.41 7.00 35.20
CA LEU A 548 -8.07 7.73 33.98
C LEU A 548 -8.66 9.15 33.97
N LEU A 549 -9.89 9.35 34.49
CA LEU A 549 -10.47 10.69 34.63
C LEU A 549 -9.74 11.53 35.70
N LYS A 550 -9.26 10.92 36.80
CA LYS A 550 -8.40 11.61 37.76
C LYS A 550 -7.08 12.02 37.15
N LYS A 551 -6.45 11.14 36.37
CA LYS A 551 -5.25 11.50 35.59
C LYS A 551 -5.56 12.63 34.58
N ALA A 552 -6.71 12.61 33.91
CA ALA A 552 -7.14 13.69 33.02
C ALA A 552 -7.34 15.02 33.76
N GLU A 553 -7.90 15.00 34.97
CA GLU A 553 -8.05 16.17 35.85
C GLU A 553 -6.69 16.71 36.34
N GLU A 554 -5.78 15.83 36.76
CA GLU A 554 -4.37 16.15 37.02
C GLU A 554 -3.67 16.73 35.79
N LEU A 555 -4.09 16.37 34.57
CA LEU A 555 -3.54 16.90 33.31
C LEU A 555 -4.14 18.27 32.90
N LEU A 556 -5.02 18.89 33.70
CA LEU A 556 -5.81 20.09 33.30
C LEU A 556 -5.66 21.35 34.19
N GLU A 557 -4.71 21.38 35.13
CA GLU A 557 -4.35 22.58 35.92
C GLU A 557 -4.07 23.80 35.02
N GLU A 558 -4.39 25.07 35.32
CA GLU A 558 -5.11 25.75 36.41
C GLU A 558 -6.26 26.62 35.85
N ASN A 559 -6.14 27.06 34.59
CA ASN A 559 -6.97 28.10 33.97
C ASN A 559 -8.16 27.49 33.22
N PHE A 560 -9.35 27.65 33.79
CA PHE A 560 -10.66 27.13 33.33
C PHE A 560 -11.17 27.69 31.97
N THR A 561 -10.50 27.42 30.85
CA THR A 561 -10.92 27.94 29.52
C THR A 561 -10.73 27.01 28.30
N SER A 562 -10.48 25.70 28.46
CA SER A 562 -10.45 24.75 27.33
C SER A 562 -11.75 23.93 27.21
N SER A 563 -12.16 23.60 25.99
CA SER A 563 -13.33 22.74 25.75
C SER A 563 -13.16 21.32 26.32
N GLU A 564 -11.90 20.86 26.42
CA GLU A 564 -11.51 19.58 27.00
C GLU A 564 -11.94 19.45 28.48
N MET A 565 -12.00 20.57 29.22
CA MET A 565 -12.54 20.60 30.58
C MET A 565 -14.03 20.28 30.61
N GLY A 566 -14.79 20.74 29.61
CA GLY A 566 -16.20 20.39 29.44
C GLY A 566 -16.40 18.90 29.16
N ASP A 567 -15.58 18.32 28.28
CA ASP A 567 -15.59 16.87 28.01
C ASP A 567 -15.23 16.02 29.24
N LEU A 568 -14.24 16.46 30.03
CA LEU A 568 -13.87 15.83 31.30
C LEU A 568 -15.04 15.86 32.30
N LEU A 569 -15.60 17.05 32.58
CA LEU A 569 -16.67 17.23 33.55
C LEU A 569 -17.91 16.41 33.18
N ILE A 570 -18.30 16.42 31.91
CA ILE A 570 -19.41 15.58 31.41
C ILE A 570 -19.09 14.09 31.62
N SER A 571 -17.88 13.64 31.29
CA SER A 571 -17.46 12.25 31.47
C SER A 571 -17.45 11.82 32.93
N GLN A 572 -17.11 12.71 33.86
CA GLN A 572 -17.20 12.49 35.30
C GLN A 572 -18.66 12.39 35.76
N ILE A 573 -19.57 13.27 35.30
CA ILE A 573 -21.01 13.20 35.64
C ILE A 573 -21.63 11.89 35.14
N GLU A 574 -21.31 11.48 33.90
CA GLU A 574 -21.78 10.20 33.36
C GLU A 574 -21.35 9.01 34.23
N LEU A 575 -20.08 8.98 34.67
CA LEU A 575 -19.56 7.92 35.51
C LEU A 575 -20.24 7.93 36.89
N SER A 576 -20.42 9.09 37.50
CA SER A 576 -21.10 9.24 38.80
C SER A 576 -22.58 8.85 38.72
N LEU A 577 -23.26 9.09 37.59
CA LEU A 577 -24.61 8.60 37.31
C LEU A 577 -24.65 7.06 37.17
N ASP A 578 -23.67 6.46 36.49
CA ASP A 578 -23.57 5.00 36.37
C ASP A 578 -23.15 4.30 37.68
N THR A 579 -22.58 5.02 38.66
CA THR A 579 -22.29 4.52 40.02
C THR A 579 -23.29 4.96 41.09
N GLU A 580 -24.32 5.74 40.73
CA GLU A 580 -25.36 6.29 41.62
C GLU A 580 -24.83 7.17 42.78
N ASP A 581 -23.72 7.91 42.58
CA ASP A 581 -23.15 8.84 43.58
C ASP A 581 -23.84 10.21 43.55
N SER A 582 -24.83 10.42 44.42
CA SER A 582 -25.68 11.62 44.42
C SER A 582 -24.95 12.93 44.74
N ASP A 583 -23.90 12.85 45.56
CA ASP A 583 -23.22 14.03 46.10
C ASP A 583 -22.18 14.52 45.09
N GLN A 584 -21.43 13.58 44.49
CA GLN A 584 -20.48 13.88 43.42
C GLN A 584 -21.19 14.46 42.18
N ILE A 585 -22.37 13.95 41.80
CA ILE A 585 -23.16 14.50 40.68
C ILE A 585 -23.49 15.98 40.90
N LEU A 586 -23.92 16.37 42.12
CA LEU A 586 -24.30 17.75 42.42
C LEU A 586 -23.08 18.70 42.40
N GLU A 587 -21.94 18.25 42.93
CA GLU A 587 -20.70 19.02 42.87
C GLU A 587 -20.23 19.25 41.43
N LEU A 588 -20.28 18.20 40.59
CA LEU A 588 -19.86 18.26 39.19
C LEU A 588 -20.81 19.09 38.31
N ILE A 589 -22.13 19.01 38.52
CA ILE A 589 -23.10 19.90 37.86
C ILE A 589 -22.80 21.36 38.19
N LYS A 590 -22.49 21.68 39.46
CA LYS A 590 -22.08 23.03 39.85
C LYS A 590 -20.79 23.46 39.15
N LYS A 591 -19.73 22.64 39.21
CA LYS A 591 -18.46 22.89 38.51
C LYS A 591 -18.65 23.12 37.00
N THR A 592 -19.59 22.40 36.37
CA THR A 592 -19.89 22.55 34.94
C THR A 592 -20.67 23.84 34.64
N ASN A 593 -21.57 24.27 35.51
CA ASN A 593 -22.22 25.57 35.40
C ASN A 593 -21.22 26.73 35.62
N ASP A 594 -20.35 26.65 36.63
CA ASP A 594 -19.26 27.61 36.89
C ASP A 594 -18.27 27.71 35.69
N PHE A 595 -18.13 26.63 34.92
CA PHE A 595 -17.39 26.61 33.65
C PHE A 595 -18.20 27.28 32.51
N LEU A 596 -19.47 26.93 32.34
CA LEU A 596 -20.34 27.50 31.29
C LEU A 596 -20.60 29.01 31.42
N GLU A 597 -20.59 29.55 32.64
CA GLU A 597 -20.64 31.00 32.87
C GLU A 597 -19.41 31.72 32.28
N LYS A 598 -18.23 31.09 32.36
CA LYS A 598 -16.97 31.62 31.83
C LYS A 598 -16.82 31.33 30.34
N GLN A 599 -17.29 30.17 29.87
CA GLN A 599 -17.10 29.66 28.52
C GLN A 599 -18.41 29.11 27.95
N LYS A 600 -19.05 29.89 27.09
CA LYS A 600 -20.35 29.58 26.47
C LYS A 600 -20.22 28.50 25.39
N ASP A 601 -20.02 27.24 25.79
CA ASP A 601 -20.02 26.07 24.91
C ASP A 601 -21.45 25.48 24.77
N PRO A 602 -22.08 25.56 23.58
CA PRO A 602 -23.45 25.06 23.38
C PRO A 602 -23.56 23.53 23.46
N LEU A 603 -22.49 22.79 23.16
CA LEU A 603 -22.51 21.32 23.19
C LEU A 603 -22.45 20.83 24.64
N VAL A 604 -21.53 21.38 25.44
CA VAL A 604 -21.42 21.07 26.87
C VAL A 604 -22.71 21.45 27.59
N GLN A 605 -23.30 22.61 27.29
CA GLN A 605 -24.60 23.03 27.83
C GLN A 605 -25.72 22.04 27.52
N LYS A 606 -25.80 21.52 26.29
CA LYS A 606 -26.83 20.55 25.88
C LYS A 606 -26.59 19.15 26.48
N ARG A 607 -25.34 18.72 26.63
CA ARG A 607 -24.98 17.48 27.35
C ARG A 607 -25.37 17.57 28.81
N LEU A 608 -25.05 18.67 29.49
CA LEU A 608 -25.38 18.90 30.90
C LEU A 608 -26.91 18.81 31.14
N ALA A 609 -27.72 19.48 30.31
CA ALA A 609 -29.18 19.46 30.44
C ALA A 609 -29.80 18.05 30.30
N ILE A 610 -29.17 17.14 29.55
CA ILE A 610 -29.58 15.73 29.45
C ILE A 610 -29.27 14.97 30.74
N LEU A 611 -28.07 15.18 31.30
CA LEU A 611 -27.62 14.51 32.53
C LEU A 611 -28.37 15.02 33.77
N GLU A 612 -28.70 16.31 33.82
CA GLU A 612 -29.59 16.90 34.84
C GLU A 612 -30.97 16.23 34.82
N LYS A 613 -31.58 16.05 33.63
CA LYS A 613 -32.87 15.35 33.50
C LYS A 613 -32.78 13.86 33.86
N GLN A 614 -31.66 13.19 33.61
CA GLN A 614 -31.44 11.83 34.11
C GLN A 614 -31.30 11.76 35.64
N ASN A 615 -30.71 12.79 36.28
CA ASN A 615 -30.62 12.90 37.74
C ASN A 615 -32.00 13.17 38.38
N GLU A 616 -32.87 13.95 37.74
CA GLU A 616 -34.28 14.08 38.15
C GLU A 616 -35.02 12.73 38.06
N LEU A 617 -34.79 11.97 36.97
CA LEU A 617 -35.39 10.66 36.76
C LEU A 617 -34.90 9.64 37.79
N SER A 618 -33.60 9.56 38.07
CA SER A 618 -33.03 8.62 39.05
C SER A 618 -33.58 8.86 40.46
N LYS A 619 -33.81 10.13 40.83
CA LYS A 619 -34.40 10.57 42.11
C LYS A 619 -35.93 10.41 42.20
N LYS A 620 -36.60 9.88 41.17
CA LYS A 620 -38.07 9.73 41.07
C LYS A 620 -38.83 11.06 41.23
N SER A 621 -38.32 12.16 40.66
CA SER A 621 -39.04 13.43 40.71
C SER A 621 -40.44 13.33 40.08
N GLU A 622 -41.44 13.88 40.77
CA GLU A 622 -42.81 14.03 40.25
C GLU A 622 -42.88 15.06 39.10
N THR A 623 -41.91 15.97 39.01
CA THR A 623 -41.81 17.01 37.96
C THR A 623 -41.08 16.57 36.70
N PHE A 624 -40.69 15.29 36.58
CA PHE A 624 -39.94 14.80 35.42
C PHE A 624 -40.84 14.63 34.19
N GLU A 625 -40.54 15.36 33.12
CA GLU A 625 -41.19 15.23 31.81
C GLU A 625 -40.27 14.52 30.79
N ILE A 626 -40.70 13.36 30.29
CA ILE A 626 -39.93 12.60 29.29
C ILE A 626 -39.78 13.34 27.95
N SER A 627 -40.77 14.16 27.59
CA SER A 627 -40.79 15.00 26.40
C SER A 627 -39.59 15.95 26.32
N SER A 628 -39.22 16.56 27.46
CA SER A 628 -38.06 17.47 27.58
C SER A 628 -36.74 16.73 27.35
N LEU A 629 -36.58 15.54 27.94
CA LEU A 629 -35.40 14.70 27.74
C LEU A 629 -35.27 14.26 26.27
N VAL A 630 -36.36 13.81 25.66
CA VAL A 630 -36.38 13.40 24.23
C VAL A 630 -36.12 14.58 23.29
N ALA A 631 -36.57 15.80 23.63
CA ALA A 631 -36.26 17.00 22.85
C ALA A 631 -34.76 17.30 22.86
N ASN A 632 -34.12 17.32 24.04
CA ASN A 632 -32.69 17.53 24.16
C ASN A 632 -31.88 16.42 23.45
N LEU A 633 -32.31 15.15 23.53
CA LEU A 633 -31.68 14.03 22.83
C LEU A 633 -31.79 14.15 21.29
N LYS A 634 -32.89 14.70 20.77
CA LYS A 634 -33.05 15.02 19.34
C LYS A 634 -32.16 16.18 18.92
N GLU A 635 -32.05 17.23 19.73
CA GLU A 635 -31.15 18.36 19.46
C GLU A 635 -29.68 17.95 19.43
N ILE A 636 -29.20 17.15 20.39
CA ILE A 636 -27.79 16.72 20.41
C ILE A 636 -27.46 15.76 19.26
N THR A 637 -28.41 14.93 18.85
CA THR A 637 -28.33 14.14 17.60
C THR A 637 -28.17 15.03 16.37
N ASN A 638 -28.92 16.13 16.29
CA ASN A 638 -28.80 17.11 15.20
C ASN A 638 -27.46 17.90 15.23
N LEU A 639 -26.84 18.05 16.41
CA LEU A 639 -25.49 18.62 16.55
C LEU A 639 -24.36 17.64 16.16
N GLY A 640 -24.71 16.40 15.81
CA GLY A 640 -23.79 15.36 15.34
C GLY A 640 -23.28 14.40 16.42
N ASP A 641 -23.72 14.56 17.68
CA ASP A 641 -23.24 13.77 18.80
C ASP A 641 -24.17 12.58 19.09
N ILE A 642 -24.17 11.65 18.12
CA ILE A 642 -25.02 10.46 18.11
C ILE A 642 -24.62 9.44 19.18
N GLU A 643 -23.32 9.36 19.51
CA GLU A 643 -22.84 8.44 20.55
C GLU A 643 -23.42 8.80 21.91
N PHE A 644 -23.29 10.07 22.31
CA PHE A 644 -23.84 10.57 23.56
C PHE A 644 -25.36 10.36 23.61
N ALA A 645 -26.08 10.62 22.51
CA ALA A 645 -27.51 10.35 22.42
C ALA A 645 -27.85 8.86 22.65
N LEU A 646 -27.18 7.94 21.96
CA LEU A 646 -27.41 6.50 22.09
C LEU A 646 -27.14 5.98 23.51
N ASP A 647 -26.01 6.34 24.10
CA ASP A 647 -25.64 5.91 25.45
C ASP A 647 -26.63 6.44 26.50
N ASN A 648 -27.10 7.69 26.33
CA ASN A 648 -28.03 8.34 27.26
C ASN A 648 -29.50 7.92 27.08
N ILE A 649 -29.95 7.54 25.88
CA ILE A 649 -31.27 6.88 25.70
C ILE A 649 -31.30 5.54 26.44
N VAL A 650 -30.24 4.72 26.31
CA VAL A 650 -30.18 3.41 26.96
C VAL A 650 -30.08 3.55 28.49
N ARG A 651 -29.34 4.55 29.01
CA ARG A 651 -29.32 4.86 30.45
C ARG A 651 -30.70 5.28 30.95
N ALA A 652 -31.38 6.20 30.25
CA ALA A 652 -32.73 6.66 30.61
C ALA A 652 -33.77 5.52 30.57
N SER A 653 -33.71 4.63 29.57
CA SER A 653 -34.65 3.51 29.44
C SER A 653 -34.61 2.59 30.66
N ARG A 654 -33.41 2.24 31.16
CA ARG A 654 -33.24 1.46 32.39
C ARG A 654 -33.77 2.19 33.64
N LEU A 655 -33.61 3.52 33.70
CA LEU A 655 -34.13 4.31 34.82
C LEU A 655 -35.67 4.35 34.81
N CYS A 656 -36.31 4.47 33.64
CA CYS A 656 -37.76 4.36 33.49
C CYS A 656 -38.26 2.96 33.92
N GLU A 657 -37.58 1.89 33.52
CA GLU A 657 -37.86 0.51 33.95
C GLU A 657 -37.71 0.34 35.47
N LYS A 658 -36.56 0.72 36.05
CA LYS A 658 -36.28 0.71 37.51
C LYS A 658 -37.35 1.47 38.31
N ASN A 659 -37.88 2.54 37.74
CA ASN A 659 -38.91 3.40 38.34
C ASN A 659 -40.36 3.04 37.94
N LYS A 660 -40.57 2.00 37.13
CA LYS A 660 -41.89 1.54 36.65
C LYS A 660 -42.67 2.58 35.82
N LYS A 661 -41.97 3.52 35.16
CA LYS A 661 -42.55 4.48 34.21
C LYS A 661 -42.59 3.88 32.80
N TYR A 662 -43.53 2.97 32.56
CA TYR A 662 -43.56 2.16 31.33
C TYR A 662 -43.91 2.97 30.06
N GLU A 663 -44.76 3.99 30.16
CA GLU A 663 -45.11 4.87 29.04
C GLU A 663 -43.89 5.71 28.58
N ASP A 664 -43.16 6.32 29.52
CA ASP A 664 -41.89 7.00 29.27
C ASP A 664 -40.84 6.08 28.62
N TYR A 665 -40.82 4.81 29.06
CA TYR A 665 -39.92 3.78 28.52
C TYR A 665 -40.25 3.45 27.05
N GLU A 666 -41.52 3.28 26.68
CA GLU A 666 -41.91 3.00 25.29
C GLU A 666 -41.48 4.12 24.34
N ILE A 667 -41.65 5.39 24.75
CA ILE A 667 -41.23 6.57 23.98
C ILE A 667 -39.71 6.57 23.73
N LEU A 668 -38.90 6.22 24.75
CA LEU A 668 -37.45 6.12 24.61
C LEU A 668 -37.04 4.98 23.67
N ILE A 669 -37.74 3.85 23.70
CA ILE A 669 -37.45 2.70 22.84
C ILE A 669 -37.87 2.95 21.39
N GLU A 670 -38.98 3.65 21.13
CA GLU A 670 -39.32 4.11 19.79
C GLU A 670 -38.20 4.98 19.22
N TYR A 671 -37.74 5.97 19.98
CA TYR A 671 -36.65 6.85 19.56
C TYR A 671 -35.31 6.12 19.41
N LEU A 672 -34.98 5.18 20.31
CA LEU A 672 -33.80 4.30 20.18
C LEU A 672 -33.83 3.50 18.89
N ASN A 673 -34.97 2.88 18.58
CA ASN A 673 -35.14 2.07 17.38
C ASN A 673 -34.99 2.92 16.11
N ASP A 674 -35.50 4.14 16.09
CA ASP A 674 -35.34 5.04 14.94
C ASP A 674 -33.91 5.54 14.78
N LEU A 675 -33.21 5.84 15.88
CA LEU A 675 -31.80 6.22 15.85
C LEU A 675 -30.89 5.04 15.42
N LEU A 676 -31.19 3.82 15.88
CA LEU A 676 -30.50 2.60 15.43
C LEU A 676 -30.77 2.28 13.95
N LYS A 677 -32.01 2.44 13.45
CA LYS A 677 -32.34 2.34 12.00
C LYS A 677 -31.62 3.40 11.18
N PHE A 678 -31.44 4.61 11.71
CA PHE A 678 -30.66 5.66 11.06
C PHE A 678 -29.18 5.26 10.96
N CYS A 679 -28.62 4.69 12.03
CA CYS A 679 -27.25 4.17 12.04
C CYS A 679 -27.06 2.97 11.09
N ASP A 680 -27.98 1.99 11.05
CA ASP A 680 -27.90 0.82 10.16
C ASP A 680 -27.73 1.21 8.69
N LYS A 681 -28.52 2.18 8.23
CA LYS A 681 -28.49 2.72 6.86
C LYS A 681 -27.15 3.38 6.50
N LYS A 682 -26.31 3.70 7.48
CA LYS A 682 -25.02 4.38 7.34
C LYS A 682 -23.81 3.46 7.56
N LEU A 683 -24.02 2.23 8.04
CA LEU A 683 -22.96 1.26 8.37
C LEU A 683 -22.78 0.19 7.28
N PRO A 684 -21.52 -0.17 6.91
CA PRO A 684 -21.25 -1.35 6.09
C PRO A 684 -21.54 -2.64 6.85
N ALA A 685 -21.81 -3.72 6.12
CA ALA A 685 -22.23 -5.01 6.70
C ALA A 685 -21.33 -5.49 7.84
N ASP A 686 -20.01 -5.48 7.63
CA ASP A 686 -18.99 -5.99 8.55
C ASP A 686 -18.98 -5.30 9.93
N TYR A 687 -19.46 -4.05 9.99
CA TYR A 687 -19.51 -3.23 11.20
C TYR A 687 -20.85 -3.31 11.92
N ARG A 688 -21.93 -3.75 11.24
CA ARG A 688 -23.29 -3.78 11.80
C ARG A 688 -23.40 -4.73 12.98
N GLU A 689 -22.87 -5.95 12.87
CA GLU A 689 -22.95 -6.91 13.98
C GLU A 689 -22.28 -6.35 15.23
N HIS A 690 -21.07 -5.81 15.13
CA HIS A 690 -20.33 -5.25 16.26
C HIS A 690 -21.03 -4.04 16.89
N PHE A 691 -21.51 -3.10 16.06
CA PHE A 691 -22.24 -1.92 16.53
C PHE A 691 -23.55 -2.29 17.23
N PHE A 692 -24.38 -3.15 16.62
CA PHE A 692 -25.65 -3.55 17.23
C PHE A 692 -25.46 -4.51 18.41
N PHE A 693 -24.44 -5.36 18.39
CA PHE A 693 -24.10 -6.22 19.52
C PHE A 693 -23.87 -5.39 20.80
N PHE A 694 -23.11 -4.30 20.72
CA PHE A 694 -22.85 -3.43 21.86
C PHE A 694 -24.16 -2.89 22.50
N TYR A 695 -25.07 -2.34 21.69
CA TYR A 695 -26.33 -1.79 22.20
C TYR A 695 -27.37 -2.86 22.57
N ARG A 696 -27.31 -4.08 21.98
CA ARG A 696 -28.14 -5.25 22.35
C ARG A 696 -27.67 -5.97 23.63
N GLN A 697 -26.39 -5.88 23.99
CA GLN A 697 -25.78 -6.53 25.18
C GLN A 697 -25.97 -5.72 26.47
N ARG A 698 -26.33 -4.44 26.36
CA ARG A 698 -26.86 -3.68 27.49
C ARG A 698 -28.18 -4.35 27.94
N PRO A 699 -28.46 -4.46 29.26
CA PRO A 699 -29.42 -5.43 29.82
C PRO A 699 -30.71 -5.54 29.01
N GLN A 700 -31.08 -6.77 28.66
CA GLN A 700 -32.34 -7.07 27.99
C GLN A 700 -33.47 -6.49 28.83
N ILE A 701 -34.17 -5.49 28.32
CA ILE A 701 -35.32 -4.92 29.02
C ILE A 701 -36.42 -5.97 29.02
N ASP A 702 -36.88 -6.33 30.22
CA ASP A 702 -37.53 -7.60 30.45
C ASP A 702 -39.04 -7.50 30.21
N THR A 703 -39.43 -7.62 28.93
CA THR A 703 -40.81 -7.43 28.42
C THR A 703 -41.75 -8.61 28.72
N HIS A 704 -41.63 -9.19 29.92
CA HIS A 704 -42.16 -10.52 30.30
C HIS A 704 -43.70 -10.66 30.40
N LYS A 705 -44.50 -9.76 29.81
CA LYS A 705 -45.98 -9.72 29.94
C LYS A 705 -46.80 -10.11 28.69
N HIS A 706 -46.19 -10.49 27.56
CA HIS A 706 -46.92 -10.85 26.33
C HIS A 706 -46.50 -12.20 25.72
N SER A 707 -46.80 -13.31 26.42
CA SER A 707 -46.22 -14.64 26.13
C SER A 707 -46.56 -15.26 24.76
N GLN A 708 -47.72 -14.95 24.14
CA GLN A 708 -48.11 -15.57 22.86
C GLN A 708 -47.59 -14.83 21.63
N SER A 709 -47.61 -13.49 21.62
CA SER A 709 -46.98 -12.70 20.55
C SER A 709 -45.46 -12.73 20.64
N PHE A 710 -44.89 -12.76 21.86
CA PHE A 710 -43.45 -12.92 22.06
C PHE A 710 -42.94 -14.25 21.51
N LEU A 711 -43.58 -15.39 21.84
CA LEU A 711 -43.13 -16.70 21.33
C LEU A 711 -43.20 -16.75 19.80
N LEU A 712 -44.27 -16.20 19.19
CA LEU A 712 -44.40 -16.13 17.73
C LEU A 712 -43.35 -15.22 17.09
N ASN A 713 -43.07 -14.05 17.67
CA ASN A 713 -42.02 -13.14 17.20
C ASN A 713 -40.64 -13.77 17.37
N ARG A 714 -40.37 -14.43 18.49
CA ARG A 714 -39.10 -15.13 18.77
C ARG A 714 -38.85 -16.29 17.79
N ILE A 715 -39.91 -17.03 17.45
CA ILE A 715 -39.88 -18.04 16.37
C ILE A 715 -39.55 -17.34 15.03
N LEU A 716 -40.24 -16.26 14.66
CA LEU A 716 -40.03 -15.55 13.39
C LEU A 716 -38.65 -14.88 13.26
N GLU A 717 -38.13 -14.29 14.33
CA GLU A 717 -36.77 -13.74 14.41
C GLU A 717 -35.75 -14.85 14.22
N THR A 718 -35.87 -15.94 14.99
CA THR A 718 -34.94 -17.07 14.90
C THR A 718 -35.02 -17.74 13.53
N THR A 719 -36.21 -17.88 12.93
CA THR A 719 -36.39 -18.33 11.54
C THR A 719 -35.57 -17.48 10.56
N ARG A 720 -35.57 -16.14 10.72
CA ARG A 720 -34.76 -15.25 9.87
C ARG A 720 -33.27 -15.41 10.13
N GLU A 721 -32.84 -15.57 11.38
CA GLU A 721 -31.43 -15.79 11.74
C GLU A 721 -30.90 -17.15 11.24
N VAL A 722 -31.72 -18.19 11.30
CA VAL A 722 -31.43 -19.54 10.79
C VAL A 722 -31.40 -19.55 9.27
N MET A 723 -32.33 -18.88 8.59
CA MET A 723 -32.39 -18.82 7.13
C MET A 723 -31.34 -17.90 6.47
N SER A 724 -30.76 -16.97 7.22
CA SER A 724 -29.69 -16.07 6.74
C SER A 724 -28.27 -16.58 7.06
N GLU A 725 -28.14 -17.59 7.92
CA GLU A 725 -26.85 -18.15 8.32
C GLU A 725 -26.35 -19.19 7.30
N LEU A 726 -25.20 -18.91 6.70
CA LEU A 726 -24.55 -19.77 5.71
C LEU A 726 -23.40 -20.59 6.32
N ASN A 727 -22.98 -20.30 7.56
CA ASN A 727 -21.99 -21.08 8.28
C ASN A 727 -22.67 -22.21 9.09
N ILE A 728 -22.42 -23.46 8.69
CA ILE A 728 -23.06 -24.65 9.29
C ILE A 728 -22.83 -24.78 10.81
N ASN A 729 -21.71 -24.31 11.35
CA ASN A 729 -21.42 -24.40 12.78
C ASN A 729 -22.21 -23.34 13.58
N MET A 730 -22.27 -22.10 13.07
CA MET A 730 -23.06 -21.02 13.67
C MET A 730 -24.56 -21.32 13.59
N LEU A 731 -25.00 -21.90 12.47
CA LEU A 731 -26.36 -22.37 12.24
C LEU A 731 -26.76 -23.40 13.30
N VAL A 732 -25.96 -24.45 13.49
CA VAL A 732 -26.19 -25.48 14.50
C VAL A 732 -26.20 -24.90 15.92
N LYS A 733 -25.36 -23.89 16.23
CA LYS A 733 -25.37 -23.20 17.52
C LYS A 733 -26.69 -22.46 17.78
N LYS A 734 -27.14 -21.65 16.82
CA LYS A 734 -28.39 -20.88 16.88
C LYS A 734 -29.59 -21.81 17.07
N ILE A 735 -29.64 -22.91 16.31
CA ILE A 735 -30.67 -23.94 16.38
C ILE A 735 -30.74 -24.56 17.78
N LEU A 736 -29.62 -25.02 18.33
CA LEU A 736 -29.61 -25.67 19.63
C LEU A 736 -29.99 -24.74 20.78
N HIS A 737 -29.45 -23.51 20.75
CA HIS A 737 -29.77 -22.49 21.75
C HIS A 737 -31.28 -22.24 21.81
N PHE A 738 -31.90 -21.96 20.65
CA PHE A 738 -33.33 -21.69 20.56
C PHE A 738 -34.19 -22.92 20.93
N MET A 739 -33.85 -24.10 20.43
CA MET A 739 -34.59 -25.33 20.73
C MET A 739 -34.58 -25.65 22.23
N MET A 740 -33.47 -25.40 22.92
CA MET A 740 -33.37 -25.54 24.38
C MET A 740 -34.04 -24.39 25.15
N GLU A 741 -34.00 -23.16 24.63
CA GLU A 741 -34.74 -22.00 25.17
C GLU A 741 -36.25 -22.31 25.22
N VAL A 742 -36.83 -22.80 24.11
CA VAL A 742 -38.27 -23.09 23.98
C VAL A 742 -38.72 -24.37 24.67
N THR A 743 -37.90 -25.43 24.69
CA THR A 743 -38.26 -26.70 25.35
C THR A 743 -37.85 -26.76 26.83
N HIS A 744 -37.10 -25.76 27.30
CA HIS A 744 -36.48 -25.69 28.63
C HIS A 744 -35.58 -26.89 29.00
N THR A 745 -35.15 -27.67 28.00
CA THR A 745 -34.29 -28.86 28.16
C THR A 745 -32.87 -28.49 28.61
N ASP A 746 -32.20 -29.42 29.27
CA ASP A 746 -30.87 -29.18 29.86
C ASP A 746 -29.72 -29.51 28.90
N ARG A 747 -30.01 -30.36 27.91
CA ARG A 747 -29.07 -30.89 26.92
C ARG A 747 -29.68 -30.91 25.53
N GLY A 748 -28.89 -30.49 24.53
CA GLY A 748 -29.30 -30.51 23.13
C GLY A 748 -28.16 -30.92 22.20
N PHE A 749 -28.49 -31.73 21.21
CA PHE A 749 -27.58 -32.32 20.22
C PHE A 749 -28.16 -32.16 18.81
N VAL A 750 -27.34 -31.79 17.83
CA VAL A 750 -27.67 -31.90 16.40
C VAL A 750 -26.80 -32.99 15.79
N ILE A 751 -27.45 -33.85 15.00
CA ILE A 751 -26.86 -35.03 14.39
C ILE A 751 -27.01 -34.86 12.88
N LEU A 752 -25.89 -34.69 12.17
CA LEU A 752 -25.85 -34.53 10.71
C LEU A 752 -25.58 -35.88 10.04
N GLY A 753 -26.41 -36.26 9.06
CA GLY A 753 -26.26 -37.53 8.36
C GLY A 753 -25.40 -37.43 7.10
N GLU A 754 -24.15 -37.92 7.14
CA GLU A 754 -23.34 -38.41 6.00
C GLU A 754 -21.95 -38.87 6.50
N GLU A 755 -21.57 -40.13 6.23
CA GLU A 755 -20.29 -40.88 6.41
C GLU A 755 -19.40 -40.70 7.66
N GLU A 756 -19.29 -39.51 8.24
CA GLU A 756 -18.78 -39.26 9.60
C GLU A 756 -19.83 -38.44 10.36
N ALA A 757 -20.54 -39.07 11.31
CA ALA A 757 -21.63 -38.42 12.04
C ALA A 757 -21.09 -37.31 12.95
N ARG A 758 -21.04 -36.07 12.44
CA ARG A 758 -20.70 -34.88 13.24
C ARG A 758 -21.84 -34.60 14.23
N ILE A 759 -21.58 -34.91 15.49
CA ILE A 759 -22.44 -34.59 16.63
C ILE A 759 -21.97 -33.27 17.23
N SER A 760 -22.85 -32.29 17.23
CA SER A 760 -22.64 -31.01 17.91
C SER A 760 -23.55 -30.94 19.13
N TYR A 761 -22.98 -30.65 20.31
CA TYR A 761 -23.67 -30.64 21.59
C TYR A 761 -23.60 -29.27 22.27
N THR A 762 -24.61 -28.95 23.08
CA THR A 762 -24.57 -27.84 24.04
C THR A 762 -25.33 -28.17 25.34
N HIS A 763 -24.89 -27.57 26.44
CA HIS A 763 -25.43 -27.76 27.79
C HIS A 763 -25.92 -26.42 28.35
N LYS A 764 -27.01 -26.43 29.12
CA LYS A 764 -27.65 -25.22 29.68
C LYS A 764 -26.73 -24.33 30.54
N MET A 765 -25.66 -24.90 31.12
CA MET A 765 -24.65 -24.15 31.89
C MET A 765 -23.43 -23.68 31.06
N ASP A 766 -23.25 -24.15 29.83
CA ASP A 766 -22.07 -23.83 28.98
C ASP A 766 -22.50 -23.56 27.52
N SER A 767 -23.57 -22.80 27.37
CA SER A 767 -24.28 -22.58 26.09
C SER A 767 -23.46 -21.86 25.00
N GLN A 768 -22.27 -21.37 25.37
CA GLN A 768 -21.36 -20.65 24.46
C GLN A 768 -20.42 -21.59 23.70
N ARG A 769 -20.19 -22.82 24.18
CA ARG A 769 -19.15 -23.73 23.66
C ARG A 769 -19.74 -24.90 22.87
N LEU A 770 -19.62 -24.84 21.54
CA LEU A 770 -19.87 -26.01 20.70
C LEU A 770 -18.65 -26.94 20.75
N VAL A 771 -18.88 -28.23 21.02
CA VAL A 771 -17.87 -29.28 20.94
C VAL A 771 -18.36 -30.35 19.97
N THR A 772 -17.51 -30.70 19.00
CA THR A 772 -17.71 -31.90 18.18
C THR A 772 -17.27 -33.10 19.01
N LEU A 773 -18.16 -34.06 19.25
CA LEU A 773 -17.93 -35.16 20.20
C LEU A 773 -17.82 -36.51 19.50
N ASP A 774 -16.69 -37.20 19.70
CA ASP A 774 -16.46 -38.58 19.23
C ASP A 774 -17.00 -39.66 20.18
N ASN A 775 -17.72 -39.28 21.25
CA ASN A 775 -18.20 -40.21 22.26
C ASN A 775 -19.68 -40.62 22.00
N PRO A 776 -19.93 -41.86 21.54
CA PRO A 776 -21.28 -42.31 21.21
C PRO A 776 -22.20 -42.51 22.42
N ASP A 777 -21.66 -42.55 23.65
CA ASP A 777 -22.39 -42.98 24.84
C ASP A 777 -23.28 -41.89 25.48
N MET A 778 -23.33 -40.68 24.91
CA MET A 778 -24.03 -39.52 25.49
C MET A 778 -25.51 -39.39 25.10
N ILE A 779 -25.97 -40.07 24.06
CA ILE A 779 -27.36 -40.02 23.57
C ILE A 779 -27.97 -41.41 23.40
N SER A 780 -29.30 -41.50 23.40
CA SER A 780 -30.01 -42.75 23.16
C SER A 780 -30.08 -43.10 21.66
N TRP A 781 -28.97 -43.60 21.10
CA TRP A 781 -28.89 -44.01 19.67
C TRP A 781 -29.99 -44.96 19.22
N THR A 782 -30.47 -45.85 20.09
CA THR A 782 -31.60 -46.74 19.80
C THR A 782 -32.87 -45.96 19.44
N LEU A 783 -33.13 -44.84 20.12
CA LEU A 783 -34.26 -43.96 19.84
C LEU A 783 -33.98 -43.02 18.66
N THR A 784 -32.76 -42.47 18.58
CA THR A 784 -32.32 -41.61 17.46
C THR A 784 -32.41 -42.34 16.12
N ASN A 785 -31.85 -43.55 16.02
CA ASN A 785 -31.85 -44.34 14.79
C ASN A 785 -33.27 -44.72 14.39
N LYS A 786 -34.14 -45.03 15.36
CA LYS A 786 -35.55 -45.26 15.10
C LYS A 786 -36.22 -44.02 14.49
N VAL A 787 -35.96 -42.82 14.99
CA VAL A 787 -36.50 -41.56 14.44
C VAL A 787 -35.96 -41.24 13.05
N LEU A 788 -34.66 -41.48 12.81
CA LEU A 788 -34.05 -41.30 11.49
C LEU A 788 -34.59 -42.31 10.45
N GLN A 789 -34.97 -43.52 10.87
CA GLN A 789 -35.58 -44.55 10.02
C GLN A 789 -37.08 -44.33 9.80
N ASP A 790 -37.86 -44.18 10.88
CA ASP A 790 -39.32 -44.02 10.87
C ASP A 790 -39.75 -42.64 10.34
N ARG A 791 -38.84 -41.66 10.33
CA ARG A 791 -39.05 -40.25 9.92
C ARG A 791 -40.13 -39.52 10.72
N LYS A 792 -40.41 -39.97 11.93
CA LYS A 792 -41.44 -39.43 12.82
C LYS A 792 -40.81 -38.89 14.11
N PRO A 793 -41.24 -37.72 14.60
CA PRO A 793 -40.74 -37.19 15.86
C PRO A 793 -41.10 -38.10 17.04
N LEU A 794 -40.22 -38.15 18.03
CA LEU A 794 -40.37 -38.94 19.24
C LEU A 794 -40.34 -38.02 20.45
N ILE A 795 -41.41 -38.01 21.24
CA ILE A 795 -41.51 -37.25 22.48
C ILE A 795 -41.98 -38.14 23.64
N THR A 796 -41.38 -37.92 24.79
CA THR A 796 -41.88 -38.40 26.09
C THR A 796 -41.51 -37.43 27.21
N ILE A 797 -42.40 -37.32 28.19
CA ILE A 797 -42.28 -36.44 29.37
C ILE A 797 -41.92 -37.21 30.66
N ASP A 798 -41.96 -38.54 30.63
CA ASP A 798 -41.38 -39.43 31.65
C ASP A 798 -40.83 -40.69 30.99
N ALA A 799 -39.63 -40.60 30.42
CA ALA A 799 -39.01 -41.67 29.63
C ALA A 799 -38.77 -42.97 30.43
N LEU A 800 -38.65 -42.89 31.75
CA LEU A 800 -38.50 -44.04 32.65
C LEU A 800 -39.84 -44.72 32.98
N GLY A 801 -40.96 -43.99 32.90
CA GLY A 801 -42.32 -44.50 33.10
C GLY A 801 -43.05 -44.90 31.81
N ASP A 802 -42.44 -44.66 30.64
CA ASP A 802 -43.04 -44.89 29.33
C ASP A 802 -42.94 -46.38 28.92
N GLU A 803 -44.07 -47.07 28.83
CA GLU A 803 -44.14 -48.49 28.44
C GLU A 803 -43.40 -48.79 27.12
N ARG A 804 -43.34 -47.81 26.20
CA ARG A 804 -42.64 -47.94 24.92
C ARG A 804 -41.12 -48.11 25.06
N PHE A 805 -40.55 -47.73 26.22
CA PHE A 805 -39.11 -47.67 26.46
C PHE A 805 -38.62 -48.55 27.62
N VAL A 806 -39.51 -49.31 28.29
CA VAL A 806 -39.17 -50.18 29.44
C VAL A 806 -37.96 -51.08 29.18
N ASN A 807 -37.85 -51.67 27.99
CA ASN A 807 -36.74 -52.56 27.60
C ASN A 807 -35.53 -51.83 26.97
N THR A 808 -35.51 -50.49 26.94
CA THR A 808 -34.47 -49.71 26.25
C THR A 808 -33.31 -49.38 27.20
N HIS A 809 -32.24 -50.18 27.15
CA HIS A 809 -31.11 -50.07 28.08
C HIS A 809 -30.46 -48.67 28.15
N SER A 810 -30.40 -47.94 27.02
CA SER A 810 -29.85 -46.58 26.98
C SER A 810 -30.66 -45.54 27.78
N VAL A 811 -31.99 -45.69 27.87
CA VAL A 811 -32.86 -44.78 28.64
C VAL A 811 -32.60 -44.91 30.14
N HIS A 812 -32.44 -46.15 30.62
CA HIS A 812 -32.08 -46.44 32.01
C HIS A 812 -30.65 -46.04 32.33
N LYS A 813 -29.67 -46.35 31.46
CA LYS A 813 -28.26 -45.97 31.61
C LYS A 813 -28.08 -44.45 31.74
N LEU A 814 -28.81 -43.68 30.93
CA LEU A 814 -28.75 -42.21 30.92
C LEU A 814 -29.70 -41.52 31.91
N LYS A 815 -30.53 -42.26 32.65
CA LYS A 815 -31.52 -41.75 33.64
C LYS A 815 -32.43 -40.65 33.07
N LEU A 816 -32.86 -40.81 31.82
CA LEU A 816 -33.61 -39.77 31.09
C LEU A 816 -35.00 -39.56 31.70
N ARG A 817 -35.40 -38.31 31.90
CA ARG A 817 -36.74 -37.94 32.38
C ARG A 817 -37.62 -37.46 31.24
N SER A 818 -37.16 -36.53 30.43
CA SER A 818 -37.86 -36.13 29.20
C SER A 818 -36.93 -36.22 27.99
N ILE A 819 -37.49 -36.56 26.83
CA ILE A 819 -36.76 -36.71 25.57
C ILE A 819 -37.64 -36.14 24.44
N VAL A 820 -37.03 -35.34 23.57
CA VAL A 820 -37.60 -34.85 22.31
C VAL A 820 -36.59 -35.12 21.20
N ILE A 821 -36.99 -35.87 20.17
CA ILE A 821 -36.16 -36.14 18.99
C ILE A 821 -36.98 -35.74 17.75
N LEU A 822 -36.45 -34.80 16.97
CA LEU A 822 -37.09 -34.22 15.80
C LEU A 822 -36.22 -34.48 14.56
N PRO A 823 -36.68 -35.27 13.56
CA PRO A 823 -35.97 -35.39 12.30
C PRO A 823 -36.14 -34.09 11.50
N PHE A 824 -35.08 -33.64 10.81
CA PHE A 824 -35.19 -32.55 9.84
C PHE A 824 -34.97 -33.09 8.42
N ILE A 825 -35.93 -32.80 7.54
CA ILE A 825 -36.09 -33.48 6.25
C ILE A 825 -36.08 -32.44 5.14
N PHE A 826 -35.32 -32.68 4.08
CA PHE A 826 -35.30 -31.84 2.89
C PHE A 826 -35.58 -32.68 1.64
N ARG A 827 -36.63 -32.32 0.88
CA ARG A 827 -37.06 -33.01 -0.35
C ARG A 827 -37.19 -34.54 -0.20
N GLY A 828 -37.64 -35.01 0.97
CA GLY A 828 -37.82 -36.44 1.26
C GLY A 828 -36.54 -37.19 1.65
N GLN A 829 -35.39 -36.51 1.75
CA GLN A 829 -34.17 -37.03 2.36
C GLN A 829 -34.07 -36.56 3.80
N VAL A 830 -33.77 -37.48 4.73
CA VAL A 830 -33.47 -37.13 6.12
C VAL A 830 -32.07 -36.53 6.16
N MET A 831 -31.98 -35.25 6.54
CA MET A 831 -30.71 -34.52 6.60
C MET A 831 -30.02 -34.71 7.96
N GLY A 832 -30.80 -35.07 8.99
CA GLY A 832 -30.34 -35.30 10.34
C GLY A 832 -31.49 -35.30 11.36
N ALA A 833 -31.14 -35.20 12.64
CA ALA A 833 -32.10 -35.02 13.73
C ALA A 833 -31.57 -34.06 14.81
N VAL A 834 -32.49 -33.32 15.44
CA VAL A 834 -32.27 -32.62 16.71
C VAL A 834 -32.71 -33.56 17.83
N TYR A 835 -31.84 -33.78 18.82
CA TYR A 835 -32.12 -34.57 20.02
C TYR A 835 -31.98 -33.65 21.23
N LEU A 836 -33.01 -33.59 22.07
CA LEU A 836 -33.07 -32.78 23.28
C LEU A 836 -33.49 -33.67 24.45
N ASP A 837 -32.84 -33.54 25.60
CA ASP A 837 -33.27 -34.29 26.80
C ASP A 837 -33.06 -33.51 28.12
N SER A 838 -33.68 -34.04 29.17
CA SER A 838 -33.44 -33.63 30.55
C SER A 838 -33.41 -34.86 31.47
N THR A 839 -32.54 -34.80 32.48
CA THR A 839 -32.47 -35.75 33.60
C THR A 839 -33.19 -35.21 34.85
N LEU A 840 -33.66 -33.97 34.80
CA LEU A 840 -34.42 -33.29 35.86
C LEU A 840 -35.93 -33.43 35.63
N LYS A 841 -36.72 -33.21 36.68
CA LYS A 841 -38.19 -33.35 36.61
C LYS A 841 -38.83 -32.07 36.05
N SER A 842 -38.63 -31.81 34.75
CA SER A 842 -39.13 -30.62 34.05
C SER A 842 -40.66 -30.65 33.88
N GLN A 843 -41.38 -29.79 34.60
CA GLN A 843 -42.86 -29.79 34.62
C GLN A 843 -43.52 -29.02 33.44
N GLN A 844 -42.78 -28.71 32.37
CA GLN A 844 -43.17 -27.68 31.38
C GLN A 844 -43.13 -28.10 29.90
N LEU A 845 -42.84 -29.36 29.57
CA LEU A 845 -43.00 -29.86 28.19
C LEU A 845 -44.49 -30.12 27.88
N SER A 846 -45.23 -29.06 27.53
CA SER A 846 -46.59 -29.22 27.02
C SER A 846 -46.60 -29.80 25.60
N ARG A 847 -47.60 -30.62 25.29
CA ARG A 847 -47.88 -31.09 23.93
C ARG A 847 -48.32 -29.96 22.99
N ASP A 848 -48.69 -28.79 23.52
CA ASP A 848 -49.16 -27.66 22.70
C ASP A 848 -48.04 -27.02 21.87
N ASN A 849 -46.78 -27.19 22.27
CA ASN A 849 -45.62 -26.61 21.59
C ASN A 849 -45.11 -27.46 20.39
N LEU A 850 -45.61 -28.70 20.24
CA LEU A 850 -45.17 -29.66 19.22
C LEU A 850 -45.21 -29.15 17.78
N PRO A 851 -46.34 -28.58 17.27
CA PRO A 851 -46.45 -28.18 15.87
C PRO A 851 -45.44 -27.09 15.48
N TYR A 852 -45.08 -26.23 16.42
CA TYR A 852 -44.09 -25.16 16.20
C TYR A 852 -42.67 -25.74 16.09
N LEU A 853 -42.33 -26.71 16.93
CA LEU A 853 -41.02 -27.39 16.91
C LEU A 853 -40.83 -28.25 15.65
N GLU A 854 -41.89 -28.91 15.17
CA GLU A 854 -41.89 -29.63 13.89
C GLU A 854 -41.70 -28.67 12.70
N ALA A 855 -42.45 -27.55 12.64
CA ALA A 855 -42.31 -26.56 11.58
C ALA A 855 -40.90 -25.91 11.53
N LEU A 856 -40.26 -25.73 12.69
CA LEU A 856 -38.88 -25.27 12.78
C LEU A 856 -37.87 -26.33 12.33
N ALA A 857 -38.10 -27.62 12.62
CA ALA A 857 -37.24 -28.71 12.15
C ALA A 857 -37.16 -28.76 10.60
N ASP A 858 -38.28 -28.54 9.90
CA ASP A 858 -38.26 -28.47 8.43
C ASP A 858 -37.44 -27.27 7.90
N GLN A 859 -37.56 -26.09 8.53
CA GLN A 859 -36.77 -24.91 8.16
C GLN A 859 -35.26 -25.11 8.42
N ILE A 860 -34.92 -25.81 9.49
CA ILE A 860 -33.55 -26.23 9.81
C ILE A 860 -32.97 -27.11 8.69
N GLY A 861 -33.77 -28.03 8.14
CA GLY A 861 -33.37 -28.86 6.99
C GLY A 861 -33.03 -28.04 5.75
N ILE A 862 -33.78 -26.96 5.48
CA ILE A 862 -33.53 -26.04 4.36
C ILE A 862 -32.24 -25.24 4.59
N ALA A 863 -32.06 -24.64 5.76
CA ALA A 863 -30.89 -23.82 6.07
C ALA A 863 -29.58 -24.64 6.02
N ILE A 864 -29.57 -25.85 6.58
CA ILE A 864 -28.41 -26.76 6.56
C ILE A 864 -28.06 -27.18 5.13
N HIS A 865 -29.05 -27.39 4.26
CA HIS A 865 -28.82 -27.67 2.85
C HIS A 865 -28.16 -26.47 2.14
N ASN A 866 -28.69 -25.26 2.35
CA ASN A 866 -28.17 -24.04 1.74
C ASN A 866 -26.72 -23.75 2.16
N ALA A 867 -26.41 -23.90 3.46
CA ALA A 867 -25.04 -23.79 3.98
C ALA A 867 -24.06 -24.78 3.31
N LYS A 868 -24.44 -26.07 3.19
CA LYS A 868 -23.64 -27.10 2.49
C LYS A 868 -23.40 -26.74 1.00
N VAL A 869 -24.36 -26.13 0.32
CA VAL A 869 -24.24 -25.74 -1.10
C VAL A 869 -23.37 -24.49 -1.27
N PHE A 870 -23.53 -23.50 -0.38
CA PHE A 870 -22.74 -22.27 -0.39
C PHE A 870 -21.25 -22.56 -0.21
N GLN A 871 -20.88 -23.35 0.80
CA GLN A 871 -19.50 -23.75 1.07
C GLN A 871 -18.82 -24.42 -0.15
N LYS A 872 -19.50 -25.37 -0.80
CA LYS A 872 -18.99 -26.03 -2.02
C LYS A 872 -18.81 -25.09 -3.22
N THR A 873 -19.44 -23.91 -3.18
CA THR A 873 -19.39 -22.90 -4.25
C THR A 873 -18.29 -21.87 -4.00
N THR A 874 -18.12 -21.42 -2.75
CA THR A 874 -17.03 -20.52 -2.34
C THR A 874 -15.66 -21.16 -2.59
N ASP A 875 -15.49 -22.43 -2.23
CA ASP A 875 -14.21 -23.15 -2.36
C ASP A 875 -13.75 -23.27 -3.83
N LYS A 876 -14.71 -23.36 -4.76
CA LYS A 876 -14.43 -23.40 -6.22
C LYS A 876 -14.07 -22.01 -6.78
N LEU A 877 -14.75 -20.96 -6.32
CA LEU A 877 -14.49 -19.59 -6.77
C LEU A 877 -13.08 -19.12 -6.36
N ASP A 878 -12.67 -19.41 -5.13
CA ASP A 878 -11.35 -19.08 -4.61
C ASP A 878 -10.22 -19.78 -5.39
N GLN A 879 -10.40 -21.05 -5.77
CA GLN A 879 -9.46 -21.76 -6.65
C GLN A 879 -9.32 -21.09 -8.03
N VAL A 880 -10.42 -20.71 -8.68
CA VAL A 880 -10.40 -20.05 -10.00
C VAL A 880 -9.76 -18.67 -9.93
N GLN A 881 -10.07 -17.88 -8.90
CA GLN A 881 -9.47 -16.55 -8.68
C GLN A 881 -7.95 -16.65 -8.47
N LYS A 882 -7.48 -17.60 -7.66
CA LYS A 882 -6.05 -17.85 -7.44
C LYS A 882 -5.31 -18.22 -8.72
N THR A 883 -5.93 -19.00 -9.62
CA THR A 883 -5.35 -19.34 -10.93
C THR A 883 -5.26 -18.12 -11.86
N LEU A 884 -6.31 -17.32 -11.96
CA LEU A 884 -6.34 -16.11 -12.81
C LEU A 884 -5.32 -15.06 -12.35
N VAL A 885 -5.28 -14.75 -11.05
CA VAL A 885 -4.32 -13.78 -10.47
C VAL A 885 -2.87 -14.21 -10.71
N ARG A 886 -2.60 -15.52 -10.69
CA ARG A 886 -1.27 -16.05 -11.03
C ARG A 886 -0.92 -15.82 -12.50
N GLN A 887 -1.81 -16.17 -13.42
CA GLN A 887 -1.59 -15.98 -14.86
C GLN A 887 -1.44 -14.49 -15.25
N GLU A 888 -2.24 -13.60 -14.66
CA GLU A 888 -2.08 -12.15 -14.88
C GLU A 888 -0.74 -11.62 -14.37
N ARG A 889 -0.27 -12.07 -13.20
CA ARG A 889 1.04 -11.67 -12.66
C ARG A 889 2.18 -12.18 -13.54
N GLU A 890 2.11 -13.42 -14.01
CA GLU A 890 3.09 -14.01 -14.92
C GLU A 890 3.15 -13.25 -16.26
N LEU A 891 2.01 -12.81 -16.82
CA LEU A 891 1.97 -11.99 -18.04
C LEU A 891 2.51 -10.56 -17.83
N ARG A 892 2.13 -9.89 -16.74
CA ARG A 892 2.65 -8.55 -16.40
C ARG A 892 4.16 -8.57 -16.17
N PHE A 893 4.68 -9.60 -15.49
CA PHE A 893 6.11 -9.79 -15.31
C PHE A 893 6.81 -10.07 -16.65
N LYS A 894 6.22 -10.88 -17.53
CA LYS A 894 6.79 -11.23 -18.84
C LYS A 894 6.87 -10.07 -19.83
N TYR A 895 5.98 -9.08 -19.74
CA TYR A 895 5.95 -7.90 -20.61
C TYR A 895 6.21 -6.58 -19.87
N SER A 896 6.95 -6.65 -18.76
CA SER A 896 7.51 -5.47 -18.09
C SER A 896 8.49 -4.73 -19.01
N TYR A 897 8.70 -3.45 -18.72
CA TYR A 897 9.68 -2.60 -19.41
C TYR A 897 11.09 -3.22 -19.43
N GLN A 898 11.45 -3.91 -18.35
CA GLN A 898 12.77 -4.53 -18.08
C GLN A 898 13.10 -5.74 -18.96
N ASN A 899 12.11 -6.32 -19.66
CA ASN A 899 12.33 -7.52 -20.47
C ASN A 899 12.64 -7.23 -21.94
N PHE A 900 12.57 -5.98 -22.41
CA PHE A 900 13.05 -5.62 -23.74
C PHE A 900 14.57 -5.44 -23.69
N ILE A 901 15.32 -6.19 -24.49
CA ILE A 901 16.77 -6.32 -24.33
C ILE A 901 17.50 -5.48 -25.38
N GLY A 902 18.31 -4.52 -24.91
CA GLY A 902 19.30 -3.79 -25.71
C GLY A 902 19.82 -2.52 -25.03
N LEU A 903 21.07 -2.15 -25.36
CA LEU A 903 21.78 -0.97 -24.86
C LEU A 903 22.27 -0.06 -26.00
N SER A 904 22.10 -0.46 -27.26
CA SER A 904 22.52 0.32 -28.42
C SER A 904 21.86 1.71 -28.41
N PRO A 905 22.54 2.76 -28.92
CA PRO A 905 21.97 4.12 -28.97
C PRO A 905 20.65 4.23 -29.74
N ASN A 906 20.35 3.27 -30.62
CA ASN A 906 19.08 3.18 -31.33
C ASN A 906 17.99 2.52 -30.49
N THR A 907 18.31 1.49 -29.69
CA THR A 907 17.38 0.89 -28.72
C THR A 907 17.07 1.85 -27.56
N LEU A 908 18.06 2.60 -27.05
CA LEU A 908 17.83 3.63 -26.03
C LEU A 908 16.87 4.75 -26.49
N LYS A 909 16.89 5.13 -27.77
CA LYS A 909 15.90 6.08 -28.33
C LYS A 909 14.48 5.52 -28.27
N ILE A 910 14.30 4.21 -28.51
CA ILE A 910 12.99 3.55 -28.42
C ILE A 910 12.46 3.63 -26.99
N PHE A 911 13.29 3.33 -25.98
CA PHE A 911 12.92 3.51 -24.57
C PHE A 911 12.49 4.95 -24.24
N SER A 912 13.30 5.95 -24.61
CA SER A 912 12.96 7.37 -24.39
C SER A 912 11.66 7.85 -25.07
N LEU A 913 11.19 7.12 -26.08
CA LEU A 913 9.91 7.34 -26.75
C LEU A 913 8.78 6.56 -26.07
N LEU A 914 9.04 5.31 -25.63
CA LEU A 914 8.12 4.51 -24.83
C LEU A 914 7.67 5.26 -23.57
N ASP A 915 8.60 5.86 -22.82
CA ASP A 915 8.32 6.64 -21.60
C ASP A 915 7.26 7.73 -21.85
N LYS A 916 7.38 8.41 -22.99
CA LYS A 916 6.50 9.54 -23.36
C LYS A 916 5.13 9.10 -23.85
N ILE A 917 5.00 7.88 -24.36
CA ILE A 917 3.73 7.40 -24.97
C ILE A 917 2.97 6.42 -24.08
N ILE A 918 3.61 5.70 -23.16
CA ILE A 918 2.96 4.64 -22.36
C ILE A 918 1.71 5.16 -21.64
N ASP A 919 1.79 6.32 -21.00
CA ASP A 919 0.71 6.98 -20.25
C ASP A 919 -0.34 7.71 -21.09
N THR A 920 -0.18 7.73 -22.41
CA THR A 920 -1.07 8.41 -23.36
C THR A 920 -2.05 7.44 -24.00
N SER A 921 -3.15 7.95 -24.58
CA SER A 921 -4.11 7.17 -25.38
C SER A 921 -3.88 7.30 -26.89
N VAL A 922 -2.80 7.96 -27.34
CA VAL A 922 -2.61 8.23 -28.78
C VAL A 922 -2.35 6.96 -29.59
N PRO A 923 -2.73 6.93 -30.88
CA PRO A 923 -2.33 5.88 -31.80
C PRO A 923 -0.81 5.76 -31.91
N VAL A 924 -0.31 4.53 -31.91
CA VAL A 924 1.12 4.23 -32.09
C VAL A 924 1.33 3.40 -33.34
N LEU A 925 2.24 3.84 -34.21
CA LEU A 925 2.75 3.10 -35.35
C LEU A 925 4.13 2.52 -35.02
N ILE A 926 4.36 1.26 -35.34
CA ILE A 926 5.62 0.54 -35.12
C ILE A 926 6.15 0.07 -36.48
N GLU A 927 7.18 0.72 -36.99
CA GLU A 927 7.83 0.37 -38.26
C GLU A 927 9.09 -0.46 -38.00
N GLY A 928 9.33 -1.52 -38.77
CA GLY A 928 10.57 -2.30 -38.67
C GLY A 928 10.50 -3.67 -39.36
N GLU A 929 11.67 -4.20 -39.72
CA GLU A 929 11.79 -5.48 -40.41
C GLU A 929 11.13 -6.65 -39.65
N SER A 930 10.90 -7.76 -40.34
CA SER A 930 10.42 -9.00 -39.69
C SER A 930 11.46 -9.52 -38.68
N GLY A 931 10.98 -10.05 -37.55
CA GLY A 931 11.84 -10.58 -36.49
C GLY A 931 12.55 -9.53 -35.61
N THR A 932 12.20 -8.24 -35.68
CA THR A 932 12.84 -7.17 -34.89
C THR A 932 12.27 -6.96 -33.48
N GLY A 933 11.06 -7.45 -33.19
CA GLY A 933 10.39 -7.33 -31.88
C GLY A 933 9.11 -6.48 -31.84
N LYS A 934 8.49 -6.13 -32.99
CA LYS A 934 7.30 -5.26 -33.07
C LYS A 934 6.16 -5.62 -32.10
N GLU A 935 5.77 -6.90 -32.05
CA GLU A 935 4.71 -7.41 -31.15
C GLU A 935 5.08 -7.23 -29.66
N MET A 936 6.36 -7.35 -29.31
CA MET A 936 6.83 -7.19 -27.94
C MET A 936 6.70 -5.74 -27.48
N ILE A 937 7.08 -4.78 -28.33
CA ILE A 937 6.86 -3.34 -28.11
C ILE A 937 5.38 -3.02 -27.93
N ALA A 938 4.49 -3.57 -28.77
CA ALA A 938 3.05 -3.38 -28.62
C ALA A 938 2.50 -3.87 -27.26
N LYS A 939 2.98 -5.03 -26.79
CA LYS A 939 2.62 -5.58 -25.46
C LYS A 939 3.17 -4.72 -24.32
N ILE A 940 4.41 -4.25 -24.41
CA ILE A 940 5.01 -3.34 -23.41
C ILE A 940 4.19 -2.05 -23.30
N ILE A 941 3.82 -1.43 -24.43
CA ILE A 941 2.98 -0.22 -24.43
C ILE A 941 1.65 -0.48 -23.72
N HIS A 942 1.01 -1.63 -23.97
CA HIS A 942 -0.24 -1.97 -23.30
C HIS A 942 -0.08 -2.20 -21.79
N TYR A 943 0.77 -3.15 -21.39
CA TYR A 943 0.87 -3.63 -20.00
C TYR A 943 1.48 -2.61 -19.03
N ASN A 944 2.16 -1.58 -19.53
CA ASN A 944 2.67 -0.48 -18.69
C ASN A 944 1.73 0.75 -18.70
N SER A 945 0.68 0.78 -19.55
CA SER A 945 -0.24 1.92 -19.66
C SER A 945 -1.35 1.95 -18.61
N LYS A 946 -2.09 3.06 -18.58
CA LYS A 946 -3.38 3.23 -17.87
C LYS A 946 -4.45 2.19 -18.27
N ARG A 947 -4.26 1.42 -19.36
CA ARG A 947 -5.16 0.34 -19.80
C ARG A 947 -4.61 -1.07 -19.52
N LYS A 948 -3.56 -1.23 -18.72
CA LYS A 948 -2.93 -2.52 -18.36
C LYS A 948 -3.86 -3.56 -17.74
N ASP A 949 -4.97 -3.13 -17.14
CA ASP A 949 -6.01 -3.98 -16.51
C ASP A 949 -7.22 -4.20 -17.44
N LYS A 950 -7.06 -3.95 -18.75
CA LYS A 950 -8.10 -4.05 -19.79
C LYS A 950 -7.64 -4.98 -20.91
N HIS A 951 -8.56 -5.39 -21.79
CA HIS A 951 -8.22 -6.33 -22.86
C HIS A 951 -7.18 -5.76 -23.84
N LEU A 952 -6.13 -6.53 -24.11
CA LEU A 952 -5.31 -6.41 -25.30
C LEU A 952 -5.82 -7.41 -26.35
N VAL A 953 -6.37 -6.89 -27.43
CA VAL A 953 -6.86 -7.69 -28.56
C VAL A 953 -5.85 -7.55 -29.70
N SER A 954 -5.26 -8.65 -30.15
CA SER A 954 -4.24 -8.66 -31.21
C SER A 954 -4.74 -9.39 -32.45
N VAL A 955 -4.56 -8.78 -33.63
CA VAL A 955 -4.89 -9.40 -34.92
C VAL A 955 -3.82 -9.05 -35.95
N ASN A 956 -3.40 -10.04 -36.74
CA ASN A 956 -2.50 -9.83 -37.87
C ASN A 956 -3.34 -9.73 -39.16
N CYS A 957 -3.23 -8.60 -39.86
CA CYS A 957 -4.06 -8.28 -41.02
C CYS A 957 -3.73 -9.11 -42.26
N SER A 958 -2.49 -9.61 -42.38
CA SER A 958 -2.07 -10.48 -43.49
C SER A 958 -2.55 -11.94 -43.37
N ALA A 959 -2.89 -12.37 -42.15
CA ALA A 959 -3.26 -13.75 -41.85
C ALA A 959 -4.76 -14.08 -42.06
N ILE A 960 -5.59 -13.06 -42.32
CA ILE A 960 -7.05 -13.20 -42.46
C ILE A 960 -7.46 -12.80 -43.88
N PRO A 961 -8.18 -13.67 -44.63
CA PRO A 961 -8.74 -13.31 -45.93
C PRO A 961 -9.61 -12.05 -45.89
N GLU A 962 -9.50 -11.19 -46.91
CA GLU A 962 -10.18 -9.88 -47.00
C GLU A 962 -11.68 -9.95 -46.67
N ASN A 963 -12.37 -10.96 -47.20
CA ASN A 963 -13.80 -11.19 -47.00
C ASN A 963 -14.19 -11.60 -45.57
N LEU A 964 -13.25 -12.07 -44.75
CA LEU A 964 -13.45 -12.39 -43.34
C LEU A 964 -12.94 -11.28 -42.41
N LEU A 965 -11.92 -10.53 -42.81
CA LEU A 965 -11.30 -9.46 -42.02
C LEU A 965 -12.32 -8.39 -41.58
N GLU A 966 -13.31 -8.07 -42.41
CA GLU A 966 -14.40 -7.16 -42.02
C GLU A 966 -15.28 -7.71 -40.90
N SER A 967 -15.67 -8.99 -41.01
CA SER A 967 -16.49 -9.68 -40.02
C SER A 967 -15.76 -9.85 -38.68
N GLU A 968 -14.45 -10.09 -38.71
CA GLU A 968 -13.64 -10.16 -37.49
C GLU A 968 -13.52 -8.78 -36.83
N LEU A 969 -13.14 -7.73 -37.57
CA LEU A 969 -12.91 -6.41 -36.97
C LEU A 969 -14.19 -5.76 -36.43
N PHE A 970 -15.28 -5.78 -37.19
CA PHE A 970 -16.50 -5.01 -36.88
C PHE A 970 -17.70 -5.85 -36.44
N GLY A 971 -17.62 -7.18 -36.53
CA GLY A 971 -18.73 -8.08 -36.18
C GLY A 971 -19.84 -8.10 -37.24
N HIS A 972 -20.80 -9.00 -37.07
CA HIS A 972 -21.91 -9.16 -38.01
C HIS A 972 -23.23 -9.56 -37.34
N VAL A 973 -24.34 -9.19 -37.99
CA VAL A 973 -25.69 -9.65 -37.61
C VAL A 973 -26.04 -10.92 -38.42
N ARG A 974 -26.81 -11.82 -37.81
CA ARG A 974 -27.35 -13.03 -38.46
C ARG A 974 -28.01 -12.69 -39.80
N GLY A 975 -27.67 -13.43 -40.85
CA GLY A 975 -28.21 -13.26 -42.19
C GLY A 975 -27.56 -12.14 -43.02
N SER A 976 -26.50 -11.50 -42.54
CA SER A 976 -25.77 -10.44 -43.27
C SER A 976 -24.98 -10.94 -44.49
N PHE A 977 -24.56 -12.21 -44.51
CA PHE A 977 -23.93 -12.88 -45.65
C PHE A 977 -24.13 -14.42 -45.59
N THR A 978 -23.79 -15.12 -46.66
CA THR A 978 -23.86 -16.60 -46.73
C THR A 978 -22.91 -17.26 -45.75
N GLY A 979 -23.45 -17.74 -44.62
CA GLY A 979 -22.71 -18.35 -43.51
C GLY A 979 -22.94 -17.68 -42.15
N ALA A 980 -23.52 -16.48 -42.11
CA ALA A 980 -23.85 -15.76 -40.87
C ALA A 980 -25.08 -16.36 -40.14
N THR A 981 -24.92 -17.53 -39.51
CA THR A 981 -26.00 -18.24 -38.81
C THR A 981 -26.42 -17.59 -37.48
N GLU A 982 -25.52 -16.84 -36.85
CA GLU A 982 -25.69 -16.18 -35.55
C GLU A 982 -25.15 -14.75 -35.59
N ASN A 983 -25.29 -13.99 -34.50
CA ASN A 983 -24.65 -12.67 -34.37
C ASN A 983 -23.22 -12.85 -33.84
N LYS A 984 -22.25 -12.13 -34.40
CA LYS A 984 -20.86 -12.13 -33.94
C LYS A 984 -20.41 -10.72 -33.51
N VAL A 985 -19.83 -10.64 -32.32
CA VAL A 985 -19.17 -9.43 -31.78
C VAL A 985 -17.83 -9.22 -32.47
N GLY A 986 -17.52 -7.99 -32.86
CA GLY A 986 -16.26 -7.63 -33.54
C GLY A 986 -15.08 -7.39 -32.57
N LEU A 987 -13.86 -7.50 -33.07
CA LEU A 987 -12.63 -7.27 -32.30
C LEU A 987 -12.54 -5.83 -31.74
N PHE A 988 -13.06 -4.83 -32.45
CA PHE A 988 -13.16 -3.46 -31.92
C PHE A 988 -14.11 -3.36 -30.72
N GLU A 989 -15.22 -4.09 -30.72
CA GLU A 989 -16.17 -4.14 -29.61
C GLU A 989 -15.61 -4.94 -28.43
N HIS A 990 -14.84 -6.00 -28.70
CA HIS A 990 -14.14 -6.78 -27.68
C HIS A 990 -12.97 -6.01 -27.04
N ALA A 991 -12.38 -5.06 -27.77
CA ALA A 991 -11.29 -4.19 -27.30
C ALA A 991 -11.78 -2.92 -26.59
N ASP A 992 -13.08 -2.73 -26.38
CA ASP A 992 -13.67 -1.51 -25.82
C ASP A 992 -13.15 -1.20 -24.39
N GLY A 993 -12.75 0.05 -24.16
CA GLY A 993 -11.99 0.49 -22.98
C GLY A 993 -10.54 -0.06 -22.89
N GLY A 994 -10.11 -0.87 -23.85
CA GLY A 994 -8.84 -1.60 -23.88
C GLY A 994 -7.89 -1.13 -24.98
N THR A 995 -7.16 -2.06 -25.59
CA THR A 995 -6.18 -1.80 -26.65
C THR A 995 -6.34 -2.81 -27.79
N LEU A 996 -6.36 -2.32 -29.03
CA LEU A 996 -6.34 -3.14 -30.24
C LEU A 996 -4.97 -3.03 -30.90
N PHE A 997 -4.32 -4.17 -31.13
CA PHE A 997 -3.05 -4.28 -31.84
C PHE A 997 -3.28 -4.86 -33.25
N LEU A 998 -2.95 -4.08 -34.28
CA LEU A 998 -3.03 -4.46 -35.69
C LEU A 998 -1.63 -4.72 -36.24
N ASP A 999 -1.27 -5.99 -36.42
CA ASP A 999 0.02 -6.38 -37.00
C ASP A 999 -0.05 -6.50 -38.53
N GLU A 1000 1.04 -6.14 -39.20
CA GLU A 1000 1.18 -5.96 -40.65
C GLU A 1000 0.04 -5.14 -41.30
N ILE A 1001 -0.21 -3.94 -40.75
CA ILE A 1001 -1.24 -2.98 -41.23
C ILE A 1001 -1.03 -2.56 -42.70
N GLY A 1002 0.21 -2.60 -43.20
CA GLY A 1002 0.58 -2.27 -44.58
C GLY A 1002 0.07 -3.27 -45.64
N ASP A 1003 -0.55 -4.38 -45.23
CA ASP A 1003 -1.25 -5.34 -46.10
C ASP A 1003 -2.78 -5.23 -46.01
N MET A 1004 -3.32 -4.28 -45.23
CA MET A 1004 -4.77 -4.10 -45.10
C MET A 1004 -5.40 -3.58 -46.41
N PRO A 1005 -6.46 -4.23 -46.96
CA PRO A 1005 -7.13 -3.77 -48.18
C PRO A 1005 -7.72 -2.36 -48.07
N LEU A 1006 -7.75 -1.60 -49.18
CA LEU A 1006 -8.19 -0.20 -49.22
C LEU A 1006 -9.62 0.01 -48.70
N ALA A 1007 -10.54 -0.93 -48.95
CA ALA A 1007 -11.91 -0.87 -48.44
C ALA A 1007 -11.96 -0.94 -46.89
N MET A 1008 -11.04 -1.69 -46.29
CA MET A 1008 -10.89 -1.82 -44.84
C MET A 1008 -10.19 -0.61 -44.21
N GLN A 1009 -9.20 -0.04 -44.90
CA GLN A 1009 -8.56 1.22 -44.47
C GLN A 1009 -9.57 2.37 -44.28
N VAL A 1010 -10.59 2.48 -45.14
CA VAL A 1010 -11.67 3.49 -45.00
C VAL A 1010 -12.54 3.24 -43.76
N LYS A 1011 -12.84 1.99 -43.42
CA LYS A 1011 -13.66 1.65 -42.24
C LYS A 1011 -12.87 1.83 -40.94
N LEU A 1012 -11.59 1.45 -40.95
CA LEU A 1012 -10.64 1.72 -39.87
C LEU A 1012 -10.49 3.23 -39.60
N LEU A 1013 -10.39 4.05 -40.66
CA LEU A 1013 -10.31 5.50 -40.54
C LEU A 1013 -11.50 6.11 -39.78
N ARG A 1014 -12.73 5.66 -40.09
CA ARG A 1014 -13.94 6.10 -39.38
C ARG A 1014 -13.94 5.67 -37.91
N ALA A 1015 -13.57 4.42 -37.62
CA ALA A 1015 -13.46 3.94 -36.25
C ALA A 1015 -12.47 4.77 -35.40
N ILE A 1016 -11.35 5.21 -35.99
CA ILE A 1016 -10.36 6.08 -35.33
C ILE A 1016 -10.85 7.53 -35.18
N GLN A 1017 -11.52 8.08 -36.21
CA GLN A 1017 -11.92 9.50 -36.22
C GLN A 1017 -13.19 9.80 -35.44
N GLU A 1018 -14.19 8.92 -35.54
CA GLU A 1018 -15.54 9.13 -34.98
C GLU A 1018 -15.71 8.39 -33.64
N GLY A 1019 -14.85 7.42 -33.32
CA GLY A 1019 -15.00 6.54 -32.16
C GLY A 1019 -16.22 5.62 -32.28
N GLU A 1020 -16.70 5.38 -33.50
CA GLU A 1020 -17.92 4.61 -33.78
C GLU A 1020 -17.65 3.45 -34.75
N ILE A 1021 -18.26 2.31 -34.45
CA ILE A 1021 -18.25 1.11 -35.31
C ILE A 1021 -19.67 0.68 -35.67
N ARG A 1022 -19.77 -0.12 -36.73
CA ARG A 1022 -21.04 -0.63 -37.25
C ARG A 1022 -20.85 -2.06 -37.78
N ALA A 1023 -21.54 -3.01 -37.16
CA ALA A 1023 -21.52 -4.42 -37.57
C ALA A 1023 -22.13 -4.63 -38.96
N ILE A 1024 -21.64 -5.63 -39.70
CA ILE A 1024 -22.13 -5.98 -41.04
C ILE A 1024 -23.62 -6.35 -40.97
N GLY A 1025 -24.42 -5.74 -41.85
CA GLY A 1025 -25.88 -5.90 -41.88
C GLY A 1025 -26.66 -5.11 -40.82
N SER A 1026 -25.99 -4.44 -39.87
CA SER A 1026 -26.63 -3.54 -38.91
C SER A 1026 -26.81 -2.13 -39.49
N ASN A 1027 -27.84 -1.41 -39.03
CA ASN A 1027 -27.98 0.05 -39.23
C ASN A 1027 -27.64 0.86 -37.97
N LYS A 1028 -27.31 0.20 -36.85
CA LYS A 1028 -26.96 0.86 -35.58
C LYS A 1028 -25.45 1.08 -35.51
N THR A 1029 -25.01 2.30 -35.20
CA THR A 1029 -23.63 2.58 -34.78
C THR A 1029 -23.49 2.32 -33.29
N LYS A 1030 -22.26 1.99 -32.86
CA LYS A 1030 -21.88 1.81 -31.45
C LYS A 1030 -20.62 2.62 -31.17
N LYS A 1031 -20.67 3.48 -30.15
CA LYS A 1031 -19.48 4.17 -29.62
C LYS A 1031 -18.57 3.21 -28.88
N ILE A 1032 -17.27 3.39 -29.06
CA ILE A 1032 -16.20 2.59 -28.45
C ILE A 1032 -15.02 3.50 -28.06
N ASP A 1033 -14.25 3.11 -27.06
CA ASP A 1033 -13.00 3.76 -26.67
C ASP A 1033 -11.82 2.78 -26.75
N VAL A 1034 -11.12 2.74 -27.88
CA VAL A 1034 -10.05 1.77 -28.16
C VAL A 1034 -8.72 2.48 -28.44
N ARG A 1035 -7.69 2.18 -27.65
CA ARG A 1035 -6.32 2.60 -27.97
C ARG A 1035 -5.81 1.74 -29.12
N LEU A 1036 -5.34 2.35 -30.19
CA LEU A 1036 -4.82 1.64 -31.36
C LEU A 1036 -3.29 1.58 -31.35
N ILE A 1037 -2.74 0.38 -31.53
CA ILE A 1037 -1.32 0.15 -31.83
C ILE A 1037 -1.28 -0.58 -33.18
N SER A 1038 -0.46 -0.12 -34.11
CA SER A 1038 -0.32 -0.73 -35.44
C SER A 1038 1.15 -1.03 -35.73
N ALA A 1039 1.44 -2.14 -36.41
CA ALA A 1039 2.79 -2.53 -36.80
C ALA A 1039 2.88 -2.86 -38.29
N THR A 1040 4.04 -2.60 -38.90
CA THR A 1040 4.30 -2.87 -40.34
C THR A 1040 5.76 -3.14 -40.61
N ASN A 1041 6.06 -4.01 -41.58
CA ASN A 1041 7.38 -4.17 -42.18
C ASN A 1041 7.62 -3.27 -43.41
N LYS A 1042 6.56 -2.69 -43.99
CA LYS A 1042 6.63 -1.78 -45.15
C LYS A 1042 6.80 -0.32 -44.71
N ASN A 1043 7.56 0.44 -45.49
CA ASN A 1043 7.64 1.91 -45.38
C ASN A 1043 6.37 2.54 -45.98
N LEU A 1044 5.41 2.92 -45.13
CA LEU A 1044 4.10 3.41 -45.58
C LEU A 1044 4.19 4.72 -46.38
N LYS A 1045 5.21 5.56 -46.14
CA LYS A 1045 5.44 6.79 -46.92
C LYS A 1045 5.82 6.51 -48.37
N GLU A 1046 6.45 5.36 -48.65
CA GLU A 1046 6.75 4.94 -50.02
C GLU A 1046 5.54 4.31 -50.69
N GLU A 1047 4.75 3.50 -49.98
CA GLU A 1047 3.52 2.88 -50.49
C GLU A 1047 2.49 3.94 -50.96
N ILE A 1048 2.35 5.03 -50.21
CA ILE A 1048 1.55 6.20 -50.63
C ILE A 1048 2.07 6.79 -51.95
N LYS A 1049 3.39 7.01 -52.07
CA LYS A 1049 4.02 7.61 -53.25
C LYS A 1049 4.02 6.71 -54.49
N LYS A 1050 4.07 5.39 -54.30
CA LYS A 1050 4.24 4.39 -55.38
C LYS A 1050 2.95 4.06 -56.14
N GLY A 1051 1.77 4.44 -55.63
CA GLY A 1051 0.51 4.23 -56.36
C GLY A 1051 -0.75 4.04 -55.50
N GLY A 1052 -0.71 4.28 -54.18
CA GLY A 1052 -1.91 4.31 -53.35
C GLY A 1052 -2.39 2.95 -52.84
N SER A 1053 -1.48 2.00 -52.60
CA SER A 1053 -1.75 0.78 -51.82
C SER A 1053 -2.13 1.09 -50.36
N PHE A 1054 -1.67 2.23 -49.83
CA PHE A 1054 -2.04 2.75 -48.52
C PHE A 1054 -2.55 4.19 -48.63
N ARG A 1055 -3.59 4.54 -47.87
CA ARG A 1055 -4.18 5.88 -47.89
C ARG A 1055 -3.42 6.88 -47.01
N GLU A 1056 -3.20 8.08 -47.55
CA GLU A 1056 -2.54 9.18 -46.86
C GLU A 1056 -3.34 9.68 -45.62
N ASP A 1057 -4.67 9.72 -45.72
CA ASP A 1057 -5.54 10.17 -44.62
C ASP A 1057 -5.53 9.24 -43.39
N LEU A 1058 -5.44 7.93 -43.63
CA LEU A 1058 -5.22 6.93 -42.58
C LEU A 1058 -3.79 7.00 -42.03
N TYR A 1059 -2.78 7.20 -42.87
CA TYR A 1059 -1.39 7.29 -42.44
C TYR A 1059 -1.19 8.37 -41.37
N TYR A 1060 -1.66 9.60 -41.58
CA TYR A 1060 -1.53 10.67 -40.58
C TYR A 1060 -2.34 10.44 -39.29
N ARG A 1061 -3.37 9.57 -39.31
CA ARG A 1061 -4.13 9.18 -38.11
C ARG A 1061 -3.48 8.05 -37.32
N LEU A 1062 -2.67 7.20 -37.96
CA LEU A 1062 -1.89 6.15 -37.30
C LEU A 1062 -0.52 6.66 -36.82
N ASN A 1063 0.15 7.49 -37.63
CA ASN A 1063 1.49 8.03 -37.38
C ASN A 1063 1.45 9.25 -36.42
N VAL A 1064 0.82 9.09 -35.24
CA VAL A 1064 0.81 10.12 -34.19
C VAL A 1064 2.03 9.96 -33.28
N ALA A 1065 2.34 8.74 -32.88
CA ALA A 1065 3.65 8.35 -32.33
C ALA A 1065 4.23 7.23 -33.20
N ASN A 1066 5.46 7.39 -33.71
CA ASN A 1066 6.11 6.41 -34.58
C ASN A 1066 7.37 5.84 -33.91
N ILE A 1067 7.39 4.53 -33.71
CA ILE A 1067 8.55 3.77 -33.22
C ILE A 1067 9.18 3.03 -34.39
N LEU A 1068 10.34 3.50 -34.84
CA LEU A 1068 11.17 2.77 -35.80
C LEU A 1068 12.10 1.80 -35.06
N ILE A 1069 11.89 0.49 -35.23
CA ILE A 1069 12.76 -0.55 -34.66
C ILE A 1069 13.86 -0.89 -35.67
N PRO A 1070 15.16 -0.66 -35.35
CA PRO A 1070 16.25 -0.99 -36.25
C PRO A 1070 16.42 -2.51 -36.42
N PRO A 1071 16.91 -2.95 -37.59
CA PRO A 1071 17.33 -4.32 -37.77
C PRO A 1071 18.55 -4.62 -36.89
N LEU A 1072 18.76 -5.90 -36.56
CA LEU A 1072 19.76 -6.35 -35.59
C LEU A 1072 21.20 -5.98 -36.00
N ARG A 1073 21.46 -5.89 -37.31
CA ARG A 1073 22.73 -5.43 -37.90
C ARG A 1073 23.09 -3.97 -37.59
N ASP A 1074 22.10 -3.13 -37.26
CA ASP A 1074 22.25 -1.70 -36.94
C ASP A 1074 22.19 -1.43 -35.41
N ARG A 1075 22.27 -2.49 -34.61
CA ARG A 1075 22.32 -2.52 -33.13
C ARG A 1075 23.11 -3.73 -32.63
N LYS A 1076 24.35 -3.87 -33.12
CA LYS A 1076 25.20 -5.05 -32.84
C LYS A 1076 25.57 -5.17 -31.37
N GLU A 1077 25.57 -4.04 -30.66
CA GLU A 1077 25.80 -3.91 -29.22
C GLU A 1077 24.75 -4.67 -28.40
N ASP A 1078 23.56 -4.93 -28.95
CA ASP A 1078 22.48 -5.68 -28.29
C ASP A 1078 22.69 -7.19 -28.38
N MET A 1079 23.55 -7.69 -29.29
CA MET A 1079 23.71 -9.13 -29.53
C MET A 1079 24.22 -9.92 -28.32
N PRO A 1080 25.24 -9.49 -27.55
CA PRO A 1080 25.73 -10.27 -26.41
C PRO A 1080 24.65 -10.54 -25.36
N LEU A 1081 23.81 -9.53 -25.06
CA LEU A 1081 22.70 -9.62 -24.11
C LEU A 1081 21.58 -10.52 -24.64
N LEU A 1082 21.23 -10.40 -25.92
CA LEU A 1082 20.25 -11.28 -26.57
C LEU A 1082 20.70 -12.74 -26.53
N ILE A 1083 21.98 -13.01 -26.84
CA ILE A 1083 22.57 -14.35 -26.82
C ILE A 1083 22.54 -14.94 -25.40
N ASP A 1084 23.03 -14.20 -24.40
CA ASP A 1084 23.02 -14.65 -23.00
C ASP A 1084 21.60 -14.95 -22.49
N ASN A 1085 20.62 -14.10 -22.82
CA ASN A 1085 19.22 -14.36 -22.50
C ASN A 1085 18.69 -15.65 -23.17
N PHE A 1086 19.05 -15.92 -24.43
CA PHE A 1086 18.67 -17.18 -25.09
C PHE A 1086 19.37 -18.40 -24.50
N LEU A 1087 20.62 -18.28 -24.05
CA LEU A 1087 21.32 -19.35 -23.30
C LEU A 1087 20.64 -19.63 -21.95
N LYS A 1088 20.29 -18.58 -21.20
CA LYS A 1088 19.54 -18.68 -19.92
C LYS A 1088 18.16 -19.31 -20.12
N LYS A 1089 17.44 -18.94 -21.19
CA LYS A 1089 16.16 -19.54 -21.58
C LYS A 1089 16.30 -21.02 -21.94
N PHE A 1090 17.31 -21.39 -22.73
CA PHE A 1090 17.57 -22.79 -23.07
C PHE A 1090 17.86 -23.62 -21.81
N ALA A 1091 18.66 -23.08 -20.88
CA ALA A 1091 19.01 -23.77 -19.63
C ALA A 1091 17.79 -23.98 -18.71
N SER A 1092 16.83 -23.06 -18.65
CA SER A 1092 15.62 -23.23 -17.83
C SER A 1092 14.61 -24.21 -18.43
N GLU A 1093 14.55 -24.31 -19.77
CA GLU A 1093 13.73 -25.29 -20.48
C GLU A 1093 14.32 -26.72 -20.43
N ASN A 1094 15.63 -26.87 -20.17
CA ASN A 1094 16.36 -28.14 -20.21
C ASN A 1094 17.13 -28.43 -18.89
N GLU A 1095 16.41 -28.48 -17.77
CA GLU A 1095 16.90 -28.97 -16.45
C GLU A 1095 18.23 -28.34 -15.93
N GLY A 1096 18.54 -27.11 -16.31
CA GLY A 1096 19.71 -26.38 -15.81
C GLY A 1096 21.04 -26.73 -16.49
N VAL A 1097 21.02 -27.32 -17.69
CA VAL A 1097 22.22 -27.58 -18.50
C VAL A 1097 22.99 -26.26 -18.73
N LYS A 1098 24.20 -26.18 -18.18
CA LYS A 1098 25.06 -24.99 -18.27
C LYS A 1098 25.79 -24.98 -19.61
N ILE A 1099 25.34 -24.12 -20.52
CA ILE A 1099 25.99 -23.89 -21.82
C ILE A 1099 26.81 -22.61 -21.76
N LYS A 1100 28.08 -22.70 -22.17
CA LYS A 1100 28.99 -21.57 -22.34
C LYS A 1100 29.19 -21.28 -23.83
N ILE A 1101 29.51 -20.04 -24.17
CA ILE A 1101 29.92 -19.64 -25.51
C ILE A 1101 31.32 -19.04 -25.45
N THR A 1102 32.17 -19.38 -26.43
CA THR A 1102 33.54 -18.86 -26.50
C THR A 1102 33.59 -17.44 -27.08
N PRO A 1103 34.55 -16.58 -26.67
CA PRO A 1103 34.67 -15.21 -27.19
C PRO A 1103 34.80 -15.14 -28.72
N GLU A 1104 35.49 -16.11 -29.32
CA GLU A 1104 35.66 -16.25 -30.76
C GLU A 1104 34.33 -16.53 -31.47
N THR A 1105 33.48 -17.38 -30.87
CA THR A 1105 32.13 -17.65 -31.38
C THR A 1105 31.23 -16.43 -31.27
N LEU A 1106 31.29 -15.69 -30.15
CA LEU A 1106 30.56 -14.43 -29.99
C LEU A 1106 30.94 -13.41 -31.07
N ASN A 1107 32.23 -13.27 -31.37
CA ASN A 1107 32.71 -12.34 -32.41
C ASN A 1107 32.23 -12.75 -33.82
N ILE A 1108 32.16 -14.05 -34.12
CA ILE A 1108 31.60 -14.55 -35.40
C ILE A 1108 30.11 -14.20 -35.51
N LEU A 1109 29.34 -14.37 -34.43
CA LEU A 1109 27.91 -14.06 -34.40
C LEU A 1109 27.64 -12.56 -34.50
N ALA A 1110 28.44 -11.73 -33.83
CA ALA A 1110 28.35 -10.26 -33.86
C ALA A 1110 28.59 -9.65 -35.26
N ASN A 1111 29.38 -10.33 -36.10
CA ASN A 1111 29.70 -9.88 -37.46
C ASN A 1111 28.76 -10.41 -38.55
N HIS A 1112 27.74 -11.20 -38.21
CA HIS A 1112 26.73 -11.67 -39.15
C HIS A 1112 25.62 -10.63 -39.40
N ASN A 1113 24.99 -10.66 -40.58
CA ASN A 1113 24.02 -9.64 -41.02
C ASN A 1113 22.57 -9.88 -40.55
N TRP A 1114 22.25 -11.10 -40.08
CA TRP A 1114 20.96 -11.49 -39.49
C TRP A 1114 19.72 -10.98 -40.25
N PRO A 1115 19.46 -11.41 -41.50
CA PRO A 1115 18.28 -11.00 -42.28
C PRO A 1115 16.94 -11.33 -41.62
N GLY A 1116 16.86 -12.37 -40.77
CA GLY A 1116 15.68 -12.68 -39.94
C GLY A 1116 15.75 -12.08 -38.53
N ASN A 1117 16.69 -11.16 -38.29
CA ASN A 1117 16.86 -10.37 -37.07
C ASN A 1117 16.91 -11.25 -35.79
N VAL A 1118 16.23 -10.83 -34.72
CA VAL A 1118 16.28 -11.50 -33.41
C VAL A 1118 15.72 -12.92 -33.47
N ARG A 1119 14.74 -13.18 -34.36
CA ARG A 1119 14.13 -14.51 -34.54
C ARG A 1119 15.09 -15.53 -35.20
N GLU A 1120 15.93 -15.08 -36.12
CA GLU A 1120 17.00 -15.91 -36.70
C GLU A 1120 18.13 -16.18 -35.70
N LEU A 1121 18.48 -15.16 -34.91
CA LEU A 1121 19.46 -15.30 -33.83
C LEU A 1121 18.99 -16.31 -32.78
N GLU A 1122 17.76 -16.18 -32.26
CA GLU A 1122 17.19 -17.11 -31.27
C GLU A 1122 17.23 -18.56 -31.76
N ASN A 1123 16.71 -18.82 -32.97
CA ASN A 1123 16.73 -20.15 -33.58
C ASN A 1123 18.16 -20.68 -33.78
N THR A 1124 19.11 -19.80 -34.12
CA THR A 1124 20.51 -20.17 -34.29
C THR A 1124 21.18 -20.51 -32.97
N ILE A 1125 20.98 -19.73 -31.90
CA ILE A 1125 21.51 -20.03 -30.57
C ILE A 1125 20.90 -21.34 -30.05
N TYR A 1126 19.59 -21.53 -30.16
CA TYR A 1126 18.93 -22.78 -29.76
C TYR A 1126 19.52 -24.00 -30.48
N THR A 1127 19.79 -23.88 -31.79
CA THR A 1127 20.45 -24.94 -32.57
C THR A 1127 21.89 -25.19 -32.10
N LEU A 1128 22.66 -24.14 -31.82
CA LEU A 1128 24.04 -24.27 -31.33
C LEU A 1128 24.10 -24.87 -29.92
N CYS A 1129 23.09 -24.61 -29.07
CA CYS A 1129 22.93 -25.25 -27.76
C CYS A 1129 22.72 -26.77 -27.87
N LEU A 1130 21.89 -27.22 -28.82
CA LEU A 1130 21.66 -28.65 -29.08
C LEU A 1130 22.90 -29.37 -29.65
N LEU A 1131 23.78 -28.63 -30.32
CA LEU A 1131 25.04 -29.13 -30.90
C LEU A 1131 26.25 -28.91 -29.98
N ALA A 1132 26.05 -28.43 -28.73
CA ALA A 1132 27.14 -28.08 -27.82
C ALA A 1132 27.84 -29.31 -27.23
N GLU A 1133 29.05 -29.58 -27.70
CA GLU A 1133 29.92 -30.63 -27.12
C GLU A 1133 30.41 -30.18 -25.73
N ASN A 1134 30.27 -31.04 -24.71
CA ASN A 1134 30.64 -30.77 -23.32
C ASN A 1134 30.09 -29.43 -22.73
N GLY A 1135 28.92 -28.98 -23.22
CA GLY A 1135 28.29 -27.75 -22.76
C GLY A 1135 29.03 -26.46 -23.18
N THR A 1136 29.85 -26.50 -24.22
CA THR A 1136 30.54 -25.29 -24.74
C THR A 1136 30.34 -25.13 -26.25
N ILE A 1137 29.93 -23.93 -26.67
CA ILE A 1137 29.79 -23.55 -28.08
C ILE A 1137 31.11 -22.92 -28.55
N THR A 1138 31.76 -23.59 -29.51
CA THR A 1138 33.04 -23.21 -30.12
C THR A 1138 32.87 -22.80 -31.60
N PRO A 1139 33.86 -22.12 -32.21
CA PRO A 1139 33.78 -21.74 -33.63
C PRO A 1139 33.63 -22.96 -34.55
N GLU A 1140 34.20 -24.09 -34.14
CA GLU A 1140 34.08 -25.38 -34.81
C GLU A 1140 32.63 -25.87 -34.88
N ILE A 1141 31.76 -25.50 -33.95
CA ILE A 1141 30.34 -25.88 -33.99
C ILE A 1141 29.57 -24.99 -34.98
N ILE A 1142 30.00 -23.73 -35.21
CA ILE A 1142 29.46 -22.89 -36.29
C ILE A 1142 29.90 -23.42 -37.67
N SER A 1143 31.14 -23.90 -37.82
CA SER A 1143 31.59 -24.53 -39.06
C SER A 1143 31.01 -25.94 -39.24
N LYS A 1144 30.86 -26.76 -38.18
CA LYS A 1144 30.08 -28.01 -38.23
C LYS A 1144 28.62 -27.74 -38.62
N LYS A 1145 27.98 -26.68 -38.13
CA LYS A 1145 26.64 -26.25 -38.62
C LYS A 1145 26.65 -25.97 -40.12
N ARG A 1146 27.75 -25.44 -40.68
CA ARG A 1146 27.93 -25.35 -42.14
C ARG A 1146 28.18 -26.72 -42.78
N GLU A 1147 28.99 -27.60 -42.22
CA GLU A 1147 29.25 -28.94 -42.78
C GLU A 1147 28.03 -29.88 -42.74
N PHE A 1148 27.18 -29.82 -41.71
CA PHE A 1148 25.85 -30.43 -41.69
C PHE A 1148 24.90 -29.84 -42.75
N ILE A 1149 25.28 -28.74 -43.41
CA ILE A 1149 24.60 -28.09 -44.54
C ILE A 1149 25.42 -28.24 -45.85
N THR A 1150 26.69 -28.68 -45.80
CA THR A 1150 27.62 -28.67 -46.96
C THR A 1150 28.55 -29.89 -47.10
N GLN A 1151 28.24 -31.06 -46.52
CA GLN A 1151 28.81 -32.32 -47.02
C GLN A 1151 28.04 -32.79 -48.27
N PRO A 1152 28.68 -32.91 -49.45
CA PRO A 1152 28.04 -33.39 -50.66
C PRO A 1152 27.98 -34.93 -50.67
N HIS A 1153 27.05 -35.52 -49.93
CA HIS A 1153 26.65 -36.91 -50.11
C HIS A 1153 25.51 -37.02 -51.13
N VAL A 1154 25.92 -37.21 -52.39
CA VAL A 1154 25.25 -37.93 -53.49
C VAL A 1154 23.71 -38.00 -53.46
N GLU A 1155 23.09 -37.27 -54.39
CA GLU A 1155 21.79 -37.54 -55.01
C GLU A 1155 20.70 -38.22 -54.15
N LYS A 1156 19.88 -37.41 -53.48
CA LYS A 1156 18.41 -37.51 -53.59
C LYS A 1156 17.72 -36.23 -53.17
N ASN A 1157 16.76 -35.81 -53.98
CA ASN A 1157 16.04 -34.54 -53.84
C ASN A 1157 15.34 -34.42 -52.47
N ILE A 1158 15.66 -33.38 -51.72
CA ILE A 1158 14.82 -32.87 -50.62
C ILE A 1158 14.08 -31.65 -51.18
N PRO A 1159 12.77 -31.74 -51.47
CA PRO A 1159 12.11 -30.68 -52.23
C PRO A 1159 11.49 -29.59 -51.34
N THR A 1160 11.14 -28.48 -51.98
CA THR A 1160 10.49 -27.28 -51.40
C THR A 1160 9.13 -27.57 -50.76
N LEU A 1161 8.56 -26.55 -50.10
CA LEU A 1161 7.27 -26.67 -49.40
C LEU A 1161 6.09 -27.07 -50.31
N ASP A 1162 6.22 -26.97 -51.63
CA ASP A 1162 5.27 -27.51 -52.60
C ASP A 1162 5.18 -29.05 -52.54
N ALA A 1163 6.28 -29.75 -52.26
CA ALA A 1163 6.31 -31.22 -52.26
C ALA A 1163 5.73 -31.86 -50.99
N LYS A 1164 5.56 -31.12 -49.89
CA LYS A 1164 4.75 -31.61 -48.77
C LYS A 1164 3.26 -31.66 -49.09
N ASN A 1165 2.80 -30.85 -50.04
CA ASN A 1165 1.46 -30.98 -50.63
C ASN A 1165 1.42 -32.08 -51.70
N GLU A 1166 2.55 -32.44 -52.32
CA GLU A 1166 2.64 -33.49 -53.33
C GLU A 1166 2.63 -34.90 -52.70
N PHE A 1167 3.36 -35.14 -51.60
CA PHE A 1167 3.32 -36.44 -50.91
C PHE A 1167 1.94 -36.75 -50.26
N LEU A 1168 1.21 -35.70 -49.85
CA LEU A 1168 -0.19 -35.81 -49.41
C LEU A 1168 -1.18 -35.95 -50.58
N ARG A 1169 -0.80 -35.55 -51.80
CA ARG A 1169 -1.59 -35.81 -53.03
C ARG A 1169 -1.34 -37.21 -53.56
N GLU A 1170 -0.09 -37.65 -53.73
CA GLU A 1170 0.21 -39.00 -54.23
C GLU A 1170 -0.34 -40.12 -53.35
N ALA A 1171 -0.35 -39.95 -52.02
CA ALA A 1171 -0.94 -40.93 -51.10
C ALA A 1171 -2.49 -40.98 -51.18
N ILE A 1172 -3.13 -39.94 -51.71
CA ILE A 1172 -4.57 -39.88 -51.97
C ILE A 1172 -4.87 -40.40 -53.39
N ASP A 1173 -4.08 -39.97 -54.39
CA ASP A 1173 -4.26 -40.31 -55.81
C ASP A 1173 -3.92 -41.77 -56.16
N GLN A 1174 -2.99 -42.43 -55.44
CA GLN A 1174 -2.59 -43.82 -55.77
C GLN A 1174 -3.50 -44.91 -55.16
N ARG A 1175 -4.55 -44.56 -54.40
CA ARG A 1175 -5.47 -45.55 -53.80
C ARG A 1175 -6.96 -45.20 -53.85
N ASP A 1176 -7.35 -44.06 -54.42
CA ASP A 1176 -8.75 -43.58 -54.44
C ASP A 1176 -9.42 -43.56 -53.04
N LEU A 1177 -8.61 -43.43 -51.98
CA LEU A 1177 -9.09 -43.39 -50.60
C LEU A 1177 -9.54 -41.98 -50.26
N SER A 1178 -10.79 -41.84 -49.82
CA SER A 1178 -11.32 -40.56 -49.40
C SER A 1178 -10.57 -40.00 -48.18
N LEU A 1179 -10.62 -38.69 -47.99
CA LEU A 1179 -10.04 -38.02 -46.82
C LEU A 1179 -10.56 -38.59 -45.47
N ALA A 1180 -11.75 -39.19 -45.47
CA ALA A 1180 -12.35 -39.86 -44.32
C ALA A 1180 -11.74 -41.25 -44.04
N GLU A 1181 -11.25 -41.94 -45.07
CA GLU A 1181 -10.59 -43.25 -44.96
C GLU A 1181 -9.12 -43.08 -44.57
N ALA A 1182 -8.39 -42.17 -45.21
CA ALA A 1182 -7.01 -41.83 -44.84
C ALA A 1182 -6.88 -41.41 -43.36
N LYS A 1183 -7.84 -40.63 -42.83
CA LYS A 1183 -7.90 -40.29 -41.41
C LYS A 1183 -8.17 -41.50 -40.50
N GLN A 1184 -9.06 -42.42 -40.90
CA GLN A 1184 -9.34 -43.63 -40.12
C GLN A 1184 -8.14 -44.58 -40.09
N GLU A 1185 -7.39 -44.69 -41.19
CA GLU A 1185 -6.21 -45.56 -41.27
C GLU A 1185 -5.06 -45.03 -40.41
N PHE A 1186 -4.79 -43.72 -40.44
CA PHE A 1186 -3.83 -43.07 -39.53
C PHE A 1186 -4.24 -43.18 -38.05
N GLU A 1187 -5.53 -42.95 -37.72
CA GLU A 1187 -6.04 -43.09 -36.34
C GLU A 1187 -5.88 -44.54 -35.84
N LYS A 1188 -6.23 -45.53 -36.67
CA LYS A 1188 -6.06 -46.95 -36.38
C LYS A 1188 -4.60 -47.32 -36.12
N GLU A 1189 -3.67 -46.80 -36.91
CA GLU A 1189 -2.24 -47.10 -36.76
C GLU A 1189 -1.64 -46.50 -35.48
N GLN A 1190 -1.97 -45.25 -35.14
CA GLN A 1190 -1.53 -44.65 -33.87
C GLN A 1190 -2.13 -45.36 -32.66
N ILE A 1191 -3.41 -45.75 -32.71
CA ILE A 1191 -4.03 -46.57 -31.66
C ILE A 1191 -3.30 -47.90 -31.50
N LEU A 1192 -3.00 -48.62 -32.59
CA LEU A 1192 -2.26 -49.89 -32.55
C LEU A 1192 -0.85 -49.74 -31.96
N ARG A 1193 -0.13 -48.68 -32.33
CA ARG A 1193 1.21 -48.39 -31.82
C ARG A 1193 1.22 -48.16 -30.31
N ILE A 1194 0.32 -47.33 -29.79
CA ILE A 1194 0.22 -47.05 -28.35
C ILE A 1194 -0.34 -48.27 -27.59
N LEU A 1195 -1.33 -48.98 -28.14
CA LEU A 1195 -1.87 -50.21 -27.54
C LEU A 1195 -0.81 -51.31 -27.39
N LYS A 1196 0.10 -51.46 -28.38
CA LYS A 1196 1.28 -52.33 -28.27
C LYS A 1196 2.25 -51.85 -27.18
N LYS A 1197 2.57 -50.54 -27.14
CA LYS A 1197 3.45 -49.94 -26.12
C LYS A 1197 2.98 -50.22 -24.68
N TYR A 1198 1.66 -50.27 -24.46
CA TYR A 1198 1.04 -50.57 -23.16
C TYR A 1198 0.52 -52.02 -23.03
N GLY A 1199 1.02 -52.96 -23.83
CA GLY A 1199 0.75 -54.39 -23.67
C GLY A 1199 -0.73 -54.77 -23.69
N GLY A 1200 -1.53 -54.15 -24.58
CA GLY A 1200 -2.96 -54.41 -24.70
C GLY A 1200 -3.85 -53.75 -23.63
N GLN A 1201 -3.28 -53.00 -22.67
CA GLN A 1201 -4.03 -52.37 -21.58
C GLN A 1201 -4.83 -51.15 -22.09
N VAL A 1202 -6.08 -51.41 -22.49
CA VAL A 1202 -7.01 -50.40 -23.05
C VAL A 1202 -7.19 -49.18 -22.16
N THR A 1203 -7.21 -49.32 -20.82
CA THR A 1203 -7.39 -48.18 -19.90
C THR A 1203 -6.21 -47.20 -19.99
N LYS A 1204 -4.97 -47.68 -19.82
CA LYS A 1204 -3.75 -46.85 -19.92
C LYS A 1204 -3.53 -46.29 -21.34
N THR A 1205 -3.91 -47.06 -22.36
CA THR A 1205 -3.89 -46.61 -23.75
C THR A 1205 -4.86 -45.44 -23.97
N ALA A 1206 -6.05 -45.49 -23.37
CA ALA A 1206 -7.04 -44.42 -23.45
C ALA A 1206 -6.57 -43.15 -22.70
N GLU A 1207 -5.97 -43.31 -21.52
CA GLU A 1207 -5.38 -42.21 -20.73
C GLU A 1207 -4.24 -41.51 -21.50
N HIS A 1208 -3.29 -42.27 -22.08
CA HIS A 1208 -2.21 -41.70 -22.87
C HIS A 1208 -2.70 -41.03 -24.18
N LEU A 1209 -3.77 -41.54 -24.77
CA LEU A 1209 -4.43 -40.94 -25.94
C LEU A 1209 -5.44 -39.84 -25.55
N GLN A 1210 -5.54 -39.48 -24.26
CA GLN A 1210 -6.45 -38.47 -23.72
C GLN A 1210 -7.93 -38.64 -24.14
N MET A 1211 -8.39 -39.88 -24.26
CA MET A 1211 -9.77 -40.21 -24.64
C MET A 1211 -10.44 -41.14 -23.63
N GLN A 1212 -11.77 -41.12 -23.55
CA GLN A 1212 -12.49 -42.01 -22.63
C GLN A 1212 -12.30 -43.48 -23.04
N ARG A 1213 -12.06 -44.36 -22.05
CA ARG A 1213 -11.91 -45.82 -22.23
C ARG A 1213 -13.07 -46.45 -23.02
N THR A 1214 -14.29 -45.95 -22.85
CA THR A 1214 -15.50 -46.37 -23.58
C THR A 1214 -15.44 -46.00 -25.06
N HIS A 1215 -14.90 -44.83 -25.39
CA HIS A 1215 -14.67 -44.41 -26.77
C HIS A 1215 -13.57 -45.25 -27.43
N LEU A 1216 -12.40 -45.41 -26.80
CA LEU A 1216 -11.34 -46.27 -27.33
C LEU A 1216 -11.83 -47.71 -27.52
N SER A 1217 -12.63 -48.24 -26.60
CA SER A 1217 -13.22 -49.59 -26.74
C SER A 1217 -14.19 -49.72 -27.93
N ARG A 1218 -14.86 -48.64 -28.33
CA ARG A 1218 -15.67 -48.60 -29.57
C ARG A 1218 -14.78 -48.52 -30.81
N LEU A 1219 -13.71 -47.72 -30.81
CA LEU A 1219 -12.76 -47.62 -31.92
C LEU A 1219 -12.02 -48.95 -32.17
N LEU A 1220 -11.55 -49.62 -31.12
CA LEU A 1220 -10.93 -50.95 -31.23
C LEU A 1220 -11.88 -51.99 -31.85
N LYS A 1221 -13.18 -51.96 -31.51
CA LYS A 1221 -14.20 -52.79 -32.16
C LYS A 1221 -14.43 -52.38 -33.62
N ARG A 1222 -14.58 -51.08 -33.91
CA ARG A 1222 -14.80 -50.53 -35.25
C ARG A 1222 -13.67 -50.87 -36.22
N TYR A 1223 -12.43 -50.89 -35.75
CA TYR A 1223 -11.25 -51.21 -36.54
C TYR A 1223 -10.84 -52.68 -36.49
N HIS A 1224 -11.68 -53.56 -35.91
CA HIS A 1224 -11.49 -55.00 -35.78
C HIS A 1224 -10.17 -55.42 -35.11
N ILE A 1225 -9.69 -54.63 -34.15
CA ILE A 1225 -8.45 -54.89 -33.41
C ILE A 1225 -8.78 -55.86 -32.26
N GLN A 1226 -8.43 -57.13 -32.44
CA GLN A 1226 -8.58 -58.14 -31.38
C GLN A 1226 -7.52 -57.95 -30.28
N LYS A 1227 -7.93 -58.18 -29.03
CA LYS A 1227 -6.99 -58.32 -27.91
C LYS A 1227 -6.26 -59.65 -28.03
N LYS A 1228 -4.94 -59.60 -28.10
CA LYS A 1228 -4.03 -60.64 -27.60
C LYS A 1228 -3.35 -60.09 -26.37
#